data_AF-A0A7W9BNI4-F1
#
_entry.id   AF-A0A7W9BNI4-F1
#
_cell.length_a   1.000
_cell.length_b   1.000
_cell.length_c   1.000
_cell.angle_alpha   90.00
_cell.angle_beta   90.00
_cell.angle_gamma   90.00
#
_symmetry.space_group_name_H-M   'P 1'
#
loop_
_entity.id
_entity.type
_entity.pdbx_description
1 polymer ?
#
loop_
_entity_poly.entity_id
_entity_poly.type
_entity_poly.pdbx_seq_one_letter_code
_entity_poly.pdbx_strand_id
1 'polypeptide(L)'
;MTQTTTLIATARNEGPFLLEWTAYHRAIGFDRIIILSDMSADGSEYLLDALDAAEAITHIPISGLPAAPGNGHRNRAYAHALTLPAVQNADWVMVLDIDEYLNIHAGDGTVGDLLGAIDNLDDTHVISPNWRIFGNAGHAGYADQSVLSTLTRANPETPVLHDKHLGLKSMFRPGPVIRIGPHRPQLNAAHTSGKVPTIWRNGAGDDVTDRLLLKGWSANAQTRGSTLAQINHYMIRSNAIFALHNLIDDPLGGEQSPLSIADHTVFNTNHVAETSISRWAKATAAEVKRLRQDDDIDQAHLDTVAEFQTLIGEMQLEAAADTTSSITALLSPEKTKAIMQSQAAMPDTDAVQEDDNPLQLVDPNDIAPRWLADLRRSDHRKGWYYSDEKFAAQMSFRTTDTLIVSFDNLSSVKEPSLARETWGYPFYRSEGWSHLGVMSFEKNWFRDEALFNFLEGQAKAGLFKRFKRVVMTGTSMGAYAATAFAHLAPGCTVMAFSPQSTLDKKLVPWEKRFGSGRKQDWSGRYRDAPDYCSKAKDVFIIYDPYFEPDRLHADRYQGDNVHHLKSWYSSHKSALFMRRADMLKGVMQAAVAGEMTPHLYYQMFRSRRDLPWYYHGLADHAIQAGHTGLARLMAGYLAKKGRPAIARSIEDRIK
;
A
#
# COMPACT_ATOMS: atom_id res chain seq x y z
N MET A 1 30.79 -28.22 8.56
CA MET A 1 29.52 -28.93 8.33
C MET A 1 28.74 -28.09 7.34
N THR A 2 28.03 -28.70 6.39
CA THR A 2 27.14 -27.95 5.48
C THR A 2 26.02 -27.31 6.32
N GLN A 3 25.79 -26.01 6.11
CA GLN A 3 24.76 -25.28 6.85
C GLN A 3 23.37 -25.72 6.36
N THR A 4 22.46 -25.93 7.29
CA THR A 4 21.08 -26.34 7.01
C THR A 4 20.18 -25.13 6.76
N THR A 5 19.33 -25.23 5.75
CA THR A 5 18.52 -24.13 5.24
C THR A 5 17.05 -24.51 5.13
N THR A 6 16.17 -23.62 5.60
CA THR A 6 14.72 -23.81 5.55
C THR A 6 14.08 -22.63 4.81
N LEU A 7 13.33 -22.93 3.75
CA LEU A 7 12.51 -21.96 3.03
C LEU A 7 11.06 -22.03 3.53
N ILE A 8 10.45 -20.86 3.75
CA ILE A 8 9.05 -20.73 4.18
C ILE A 8 8.31 -19.92 3.14
N ALA A 9 7.13 -20.39 2.74
CA ALA A 9 6.21 -19.62 1.92
C ALA A 9 4.78 -19.68 2.47
N THR A 10 3.97 -18.71 2.08
CA THR A 10 2.51 -18.77 2.25
C THR A 10 1.87 -18.87 0.88
N ALA A 11 0.99 -19.84 0.69
CA ALA A 11 0.35 -20.10 -0.59
C ALA A 11 -1.16 -19.86 -0.50
N ARG A 12 -1.70 -19.27 -1.56
CA ARG A 12 -3.14 -19.11 -1.75
C ARG A 12 -3.41 -18.83 -3.22
N ASN A 13 -4.07 -19.75 -3.90
CA ASN A 13 -4.39 -19.65 -5.34
C ASN A 13 -3.17 -19.49 -6.23
N GLU A 14 -2.20 -20.37 -5.99
CA GLU A 14 -0.91 -20.39 -6.66
C GLU A 14 -0.67 -21.74 -7.34
N GLY A 15 -1.71 -22.59 -7.43
CA GLY A 15 -1.66 -24.00 -7.81
C GLY A 15 -0.73 -24.28 -8.98
N PRO A 16 -0.94 -23.64 -10.14
CA PRO A 16 -0.09 -23.85 -11.31
C PRO A 16 1.40 -23.54 -11.14
N PHE A 17 1.76 -22.71 -10.16
CA PHE A 17 3.13 -22.23 -9.97
C PHE A 17 3.88 -22.97 -8.86
N LEU A 18 3.16 -23.67 -7.97
CA LEU A 18 3.74 -24.35 -6.80
C LEU A 18 4.78 -25.40 -7.17
N LEU A 19 4.54 -26.16 -8.24
CA LEU A 19 5.39 -27.28 -8.62
C LEU A 19 6.76 -26.80 -9.14
N GLU A 20 6.78 -25.83 -10.05
CA GLU A 20 8.04 -25.23 -10.55
C GLU A 20 8.78 -24.49 -9.43
N TRP A 21 8.05 -23.72 -8.60
CA TRP A 21 8.64 -22.98 -7.49
C TRP A 21 9.32 -23.93 -6.49
N THR A 22 8.66 -25.04 -6.15
CA THR A 22 9.22 -26.08 -5.27
C THR A 22 10.45 -26.73 -5.90
N ALA A 23 10.35 -27.16 -7.16
CA ALA A 23 11.43 -27.81 -7.88
C ALA A 23 12.67 -26.91 -8.02
N TYR A 24 12.49 -25.62 -8.31
CA TYR A 24 13.59 -24.66 -8.40
C TYR A 24 14.30 -24.50 -7.05
N HIS A 25 13.57 -24.25 -5.97
CA HIS A 25 14.18 -23.99 -4.66
C HIS A 25 14.89 -25.23 -4.10
N ARG A 26 14.39 -26.45 -4.40
CA ARG A 26 15.12 -27.69 -4.13
C ARG A 26 16.40 -27.79 -4.96
N ALA A 27 16.32 -27.49 -6.26
CA ALA A 27 17.47 -27.60 -7.17
C ALA A 27 18.64 -26.66 -6.79
N ILE A 28 18.34 -25.46 -6.30
CA ILE A 28 19.39 -24.52 -5.85
C ILE A 28 19.95 -24.84 -4.44
N GLY A 29 19.37 -25.82 -3.74
CA GLY A 29 19.96 -26.39 -2.52
C GLY A 29 19.30 -25.97 -1.21
N PHE A 30 18.01 -25.60 -1.18
CA PHE A 30 17.29 -25.55 0.11
C PHE A 30 17.04 -26.96 0.66
N ASP A 31 17.39 -27.20 1.93
CA ASP A 31 17.23 -28.53 2.56
C ASP A 31 15.77 -28.84 2.91
N ARG A 32 15.01 -27.81 3.29
CA ARG A 32 13.61 -27.93 3.71
C ARG A 32 12.78 -26.82 3.10
N ILE A 33 11.57 -27.14 2.67
CA ILE A 33 10.58 -26.18 2.20
C ILE A 33 9.32 -26.39 3.03
N ILE A 34 8.80 -25.32 3.64
CA ILE A 34 7.58 -25.32 4.43
C ILE A 34 6.59 -24.37 3.76
N ILE A 35 5.43 -24.88 3.36
CA ILE A 35 4.38 -24.08 2.74
C ILE A 35 3.16 -24.07 3.65
N LEU A 36 2.73 -22.86 4.03
CA LEU A 36 1.52 -22.68 4.83
C LEU A 36 0.41 -22.13 3.95
N SER A 37 -0.70 -22.86 3.83
CA SER A 37 -1.78 -22.51 2.91
C SER A 37 -3.00 -21.96 3.64
N ASP A 38 -3.68 -21.01 2.99
CA ASP A 38 -5.09 -20.71 3.29
C ASP A 38 -5.99 -21.43 2.28
N MET A 39 -7.30 -21.44 2.55
CA MET A 39 -8.29 -21.93 1.58
C MET A 39 -8.11 -21.25 0.22
N SER A 40 -7.91 -22.09 -0.80
CA SER A 40 -7.76 -21.70 -2.20
C SER A 40 -8.97 -22.19 -3.00
N ALA A 41 -9.30 -21.51 -4.08
CA ALA A 41 -10.35 -21.89 -5.02
C ALA A 41 -9.81 -22.67 -6.22
N ASP A 42 -8.50 -22.59 -6.49
CA ASP A 42 -7.86 -23.33 -7.59
C ASP A 42 -7.41 -24.75 -7.20
N GLY A 43 -7.76 -25.22 -5.99
CA GLY A 43 -7.35 -26.53 -5.48
C GLY A 43 -5.89 -26.63 -5.07
N SER A 44 -5.17 -25.51 -4.88
CA SER A 44 -3.76 -25.48 -4.43
C SER A 44 -3.46 -26.45 -3.28
N GLU A 45 -4.37 -26.61 -2.32
CA GLU A 45 -4.20 -27.47 -1.15
C GLU A 45 -3.98 -28.95 -1.51
N TYR A 46 -4.62 -29.47 -2.56
CA TYR A 46 -4.49 -30.87 -2.96
C TYR A 46 -3.10 -31.16 -3.53
N LEU A 47 -2.55 -30.25 -4.32
CA LEU A 47 -1.17 -30.35 -4.81
C LEU A 47 -0.17 -30.23 -3.65
N LEU A 48 -0.43 -29.35 -2.69
CA LEU A 48 0.43 -29.22 -1.51
C LEU A 48 0.41 -30.48 -0.62
N ASP A 49 -0.77 -31.09 -0.43
CA ASP A 49 -0.90 -32.36 0.31
C ASP A 49 -0.16 -33.50 -0.40
N ALA A 50 -0.27 -33.60 -1.74
CA ALA A 50 0.47 -34.60 -2.52
C ALA A 50 2.00 -34.39 -2.43
N LEU A 51 2.47 -33.14 -2.49
CA LEU A 51 3.88 -32.81 -2.33
C LEU A 51 4.41 -33.11 -0.91
N ASP A 52 3.59 -32.92 0.13
CA ASP A 52 3.91 -33.28 1.51
C ASP A 52 4.00 -34.79 1.71
N ALA A 53 3.04 -35.55 1.16
CA ALA A 53 3.03 -37.01 1.20
C ALA A 53 4.25 -37.64 0.52
N ALA A 54 4.75 -37.00 -0.56
CA ALA A 54 5.98 -37.38 -1.25
C ALA A 54 7.28 -36.85 -0.58
N GLU A 55 7.17 -36.24 0.61
CA GLU A 55 8.27 -35.64 1.37
C GLU A 55 9.05 -34.56 0.56
N ALA A 56 8.40 -33.94 -0.43
CA ALA A 56 9.00 -32.89 -1.23
C ALA A 56 9.00 -31.54 -0.50
N ILE A 57 7.99 -31.31 0.35
CA ILE A 57 7.79 -30.14 1.21
C ILE A 57 7.21 -30.58 2.57
N THR A 58 7.04 -29.61 3.48
CA THR A 58 6.12 -29.72 4.62
C THR A 58 4.93 -28.79 4.40
N HIS A 59 3.72 -29.34 4.32
CA HIS A 59 2.49 -28.57 4.14
C HIS A 59 1.74 -28.35 5.46
N ILE A 60 1.29 -27.12 5.72
CA ILE A 60 0.50 -26.79 6.93
C ILE A 60 -0.69 -25.88 6.59
N PRO A 61 -1.94 -26.40 6.62
CA PRO A 61 -3.14 -25.58 6.50
C PRO A 61 -3.33 -24.63 7.70
N ILE A 62 -3.52 -23.34 7.46
CA ILE A 62 -3.61 -22.34 8.53
C ILE A 62 -5.00 -22.21 9.17
N SER A 63 -6.01 -22.84 8.58
CA SER A 63 -7.41 -22.79 9.03
C SER A 63 -7.58 -23.37 10.45
N GLY A 64 -6.77 -24.37 10.81
CA GLY A 64 -6.74 -24.98 12.14
C GLY A 64 -5.82 -24.28 13.16
N LEU A 65 -5.09 -23.24 12.76
CA LEU A 65 -4.08 -22.61 13.63
C LEU A 65 -4.70 -21.52 14.55
N PRO A 66 -4.17 -21.33 15.77
CA PRO A 66 -4.61 -20.27 16.68
C PRO A 66 -4.49 -18.88 16.05
N ALA A 67 -5.33 -17.94 16.49
CA ALA A 67 -5.20 -16.54 16.09
C ALA A 67 -3.86 -15.94 16.57
N ALA A 68 -3.21 -15.13 15.72
CA ALA A 68 -1.95 -14.46 16.05
C ALA A 68 -2.15 -12.96 16.35
N PRO A 69 -1.24 -12.32 17.11
CA PRO A 69 -1.27 -10.88 17.33
C PRO A 69 -1.05 -10.10 16.01
N GLY A 70 -2.05 -9.33 15.60
CA GLY A 70 -2.10 -8.65 14.31
C GLY A 70 -3.06 -9.35 13.36
N ASN A 71 -4.01 -8.61 12.79
CA ASN A 71 -4.97 -9.15 11.83
C ASN A 71 -4.22 -9.71 10.60
N GLY A 72 -4.68 -10.84 10.05
CA GLY A 72 -4.20 -11.37 8.76
C GLY A 72 -3.75 -12.83 8.76
N HIS A 73 -4.07 -13.56 7.69
CA HIS A 73 -3.76 -14.98 7.52
C HIS A 73 -2.24 -15.24 7.45
N ARG A 74 -1.47 -14.35 6.81
CA ARG A 74 0.01 -14.42 6.74
C ARG A 74 0.68 -14.29 8.11
N ASN A 75 0.20 -13.38 8.96
CA ASN A 75 0.75 -13.22 10.31
C ASN A 75 0.53 -14.48 11.16
N ARG A 76 -0.61 -15.16 10.97
CA ARG A 76 -0.89 -16.45 11.60
C ARG A 76 0.09 -17.53 11.12
N ALA A 77 0.27 -17.64 9.81
CA ALA A 77 1.20 -18.59 9.21
C ALA A 77 2.62 -18.42 9.76
N TYR A 78 3.16 -17.21 9.70
CA TYR A 78 4.51 -16.88 10.15
C TYR A 78 4.71 -17.05 11.66
N ALA A 79 3.69 -16.74 12.47
CA ALA A 79 3.74 -17.00 13.90
C ALA A 79 3.86 -18.50 14.20
N HIS A 80 3.13 -19.34 13.48
CA HIS A 80 3.22 -20.79 13.65
C HIS A 80 4.53 -21.36 13.09
N ALA A 81 4.96 -20.92 11.90
CA ALA A 81 6.21 -21.35 11.29
C ALA A 81 7.41 -21.13 12.22
N LEU A 82 7.45 -20.01 12.94
CA LEU A 82 8.51 -19.73 13.91
C LEU A 82 8.55 -20.73 15.07
N THR A 83 7.47 -21.46 15.36
CA THR A 83 7.45 -22.49 16.43
C THR A 83 7.95 -23.86 15.98
N LEU A 84 8.15 -24.07 14.67
CA LEU A 84 8.50 -25.38 14.13
C LEU A 84 9.97 -25.73 14.41
N PRO A 85 10.28 -26.98 14.82
CA PRO A 85 11.67 -27.44 14.97
C PRO A 85 12.48 -27.31 13.68
N ALA A 86 11.86 -27.54 12.52
CA ALA A 86 12.50 -27.38 11.22
C ALA A 86 12.95 -25.93 10.93
N VAL A 87 12.35 -24.94 11.59
CA VAL A 87 12.73 -23.52 11.51
C VAL A 87 13.72 -23.16 12.61
N GLN A 88 13.46 -23.56 13.85
CA GLN A 88 14.31 -23.23 15.00
C GLN A 88 15.68 -23.90 14.96
N ASN A 89 15.80 -25.09 14.36
CA ASN A 89 17.05 -25.85 14.26
C ASN A 89 17.79 -25.64 12.93
N ALA A 90 17.30 -24.77 12.05
CA ALA A 90 18.01 -24.43 10.81
C ALA A 90 19.13 -23.42 11.08
N ASP A 91 20.22 -23.51 10.33
CA ASP A 91 21.27 -22.49 10.37
C ASP A 91 20.78 -21.19 9.71
N TRP A 92 20.03 -21.32 8.61
CA TRP A 92 19.40 -20.21 7.90
C TRP A 92 17.95 -20.49 7.54
N VAL A 93 17.12 -19.45 7.64
CA VAL A 93 15.71 -19.47 7.26
C VAL A 93 15.46 -18.36 6.26
N MET A 94 14.74 -18.62 5.18
CA MET A 94 14.29 -17.61 4.23
C MET A 94 12.78 -17.62 4.08
N VAL A 95 12.20 -16.45 3.84
CA VAL A 95 10.78 -16.32 3.49
C VAL A 95 10.66 -15.74 2.09
N LEU A 96 9.86 -16.39 1.25
CA LEU A 96 9.53 -15.97 -0.11
C LEU A 96 8.02 -16.13 -0.36
N ASP A 97 7.48 -15.28 -1.22
CA ASP A 97 6.16 -15.47 -1.82
C ASP A 97 6.29 -16.42 -3.03
N ILE A 98 5.18 -17.06 -3.46
CA ILE A 98 5.22 -18.07 -4.54
C ILE A 98 5.56 -17.47 -5.92
N ASP A 99 5.45 -16.14 -6.06
CA ASP A 99 5.88 -15.38 -7.24
C ASP A 99 7.29 -14.80 -7.09
N GLU A 100 8.08 -15.27 -6.12
CA GLU A 100 9.45 -14.82 -5.87
C GLU A 100 10.46 -15.97 -5.92
N TYR A 101 11.58 -15.73 -6.60
CA TYR A 101 12.66 -16.69 -6.78
C TYR A 101 13.98 -16.08 -6.34
N LEU A 102 14.70 -16.77 -5.43
CA LEU A 102 16.07 -16.39 -5.07
C LEU A 102 17.01 -16.71 -6.23
N ASN A 103 17.51 -15.68 -6.92
CA ASN A 103 18.42 -15.83 -8.04
C ASN A 103 19.85 -15.51 -7.57
N ILE A 104 20.72 -16.52 -7.58
CA ILE A 104 22.06 -16.46 -7.02
C ILE A 104 23.07 -16.37 -8.16
N HIS A 105 23.90 -15.33 -8.11
CA HIS A 105 24.96 -15.06 -9.09
C HIS A 105 26.33 -15.57 -8.62
N ALA A 106 26.48 -15.80 -7.31
CA ALA A 106 27.67 -16.37 -6.71
C ALA A 106 27.88 -17.83 -7.12
N GLY A 107 29.13 -18.20 -7.43
CA GLY A 107 29.52 -19.58 -7.75
C GLY A 107 28.66 -20.22 -8.84
N ASP A 108 28.22 -21.46 -8.58
CA ASP A 108 27.34 -22.21 -9.47
C ASP A 108 25.86 -21.82 -9.29
N GLY A 109 25.57 -20.85 -8.43
CA GLY A 109 24.23 -20.32 -8.19
C GLY A 109 23.44 -21.11 -7.14
N THR A 110 24.12 -21.77 -6.21
CA THR A 110 23.48 -22.52 -5.11
C THR A 110 23.39 -21.68 -3.83
N VAL A 111 22.49 -22.06 -2.92
CA VAL A 111 22.41 -21.45 -1.58
C VAL A 111 23.74 -21.59 -0.83
N GLY A 112 24.42 -22.71 -1.00
CA GLY A 112 25.77 -22.94 -0.46
C GLY A 112 26.79 -21.94 -1.00
N ASP A 113 26.77 -21.65 -2.30
CA ASP A 113 27.66 -20.65 -2.93
C ASP A 113 27.38 -19.23 -2.42
N LEU A 114 26.10 -18.86 -2.25
CA LEU A 114 25.74 -17.57 -1.68
C LEU A 114 26.33 -17.42 -0.28
N LEU A 115 26.08 -18.40 0.60
CA LEU A 115 26.59 -18.36 1.97
C LEU A 115 28.12 -18.36 1.97
N GLY A 116 28.77 -19.17 1.13
CA GLY A 116 30.22 -19.23 1.00
C GLY A 116 30.87 -17.95 0.47
N ALA A 117 30.13 -17.13 -0.27
CA ALA A 117 30.61 -15.85 -0.81
C ALA A 117 30.47 -14.67 0.17
N ILE A 118 29.80 -14.86 1.31
CA ILE A 118 29.63 -13.80 2.31
C ILE A 118 30.83 -13.76 3.25
N ASP A 119 31.53 -12.63 3.25
CA ASP A 119 32.61 -12.36 4.19
C ASP A 119 32.12 -12.39 5.65
N ASN A 120 32.86 -13.08 6.52
CA ASN A 120 32.54 -13.24 7.94
C ASN A 120 31.09 -13.69 8.17
N LEU A 121 30.68 -14.74 7.44
CA LEU A 121 29.33 -15.30 7.53
C LEU A 121 28.93 -15.69 8.97
N ASP A 122 29.88 -16.13 9.80
CA ASP A 122 29.64 -16.50 11.19
C ASP A 122 29.15 -15.32 12.05
N ASP A 123 29.56 -14.09 11.71
CA ASP A 123 29.10 -12.86 12.36
C ASP A 123 27.82 -12.29 11.71
N THR A 124 27.44 -12.81 10.54
CA THR A 124 26.27 -12.35 9.77
C THR A 124 24.99 -13.00 10.28
N HIS A 125 23.97 -12.16 10.53
CA HIS A 125 22.70 -12.59 11.11
C HIS A 125 21.54 -12.56 10.10
N VAL A 126 21.59 -11.62 9.15
CA VAL A 126 20.56 -11.45 8.11
C VAL A 126 21.23 -11.06 6.79
N ILE A 127 20.75 -11.64 5.69
CA ILE A 127 21.13 -11.29 4.31
C ILE A 127 19.83 -10.91 3.57
N SER A 128 19.77 -9.71 2.99
CA SER A 128 18.59 -9.20 2.31
C SER A 128 18.86 -8.83 0.86
N PRO A 129 18.73 -9.78 -0.08
CA PRO A 129 18.74 -9.46 -1.51
C PRO A 129 17.53 -8.58 -1.89
N ASN A 130 17.77 -7.57 -2.72
CA ASN A 130 16.70 -6.71 -3.23
C ASN A 130 15.95 -7.38 -4.39
N TRP A 131 14.73 -6.90 -4.62
CA TRP A 131 13.93 -7.29 -5.77
C TRP A 131 14.57 -6.85 -7.09
N ARG A 132 14.32 -7.70 -8.08
CA ARG A 132 14.33 -7.42 -9.52
C ARG A 132 12.91 -7.72 -9.99
N ILE A 133 12.19 -6.70 -10.42
CA ILE A 133 10.80 -6.79 -10.85
C ILE A 133 10.75 -7.25 -12.31
N PHE A 134 10.05 -8.35 -12.54
CA PHE A 134 9.80 -8.91 -13.86
C PHE A 134 8.42 -8.53 -14.38
N GLY A 135 8.35 -8.24 -15.67
CA GLY A 135 7.10 -8.05 -16.38
C GLY A 135 6.61 -9.34 -17.00
N ASN A 136 5.41 -9.25 -17.57
CA ASN A 136 4.72 -10.38 -18.19
C ASN A 136 5.32 -10.85 -19.51
N ALA A 137 6.44 -10.29 -19.98
CA ALA A 137 7.11 -10.62 -21.24
C ALA A 137 6.18 -10.68 -22.47
N GLY A 138 5.13 -9.86 -22.50
CA GLY A 138 4.16 -9.83 -23.60
C GLY A 138 3.02 -10.86 -23.50
N HIS A 139 2.95 -11.62 -22.40
CA HIS A 139 1.91 -12.61 -22.15
C HIS A 139 0.60 -11.95 -21.68
N ALA A 140 -0.38 -11.89 -22.58
CA ALA A 140 -1.73 -11.42 -22.24
C ALA A 140 -2.55 -12.51 -21.53
N GLY A 141 -2.51 -13.74 -22.04
CA GLY A 141 -3.19 -14.90 -21.47
C GLY A 141 -2.33 -15.70 -20.51
N TYR A 142 -2.97 -16.59 -19.76
CA TYR A 142 -2.31 -17.62 -18.97
C TYR A 142 -2.03 -18.87 -19.82
N ALA A 143 -0.88 -19.50 -19.61
CA ALA A 143 -0.54 -20.83 -20.11
C ALA A 143 0.32 -21.53 -19.05
N ASP A 144 0.12 -22.84 -18.85
CA ASP A 144 0.94 -23.65 -17.95
C ASP A 144 2.32 -23.88 -18.60
N GLN A 145 3.20 -22.90 -18.40
CA GLN A 145 4.56 -22.86 -18.95
C GLN A 145 5.52 -22.38 -17.88
N SER A 146 6.77 -22.81 -18.00
CA SER A 146 7.84 -22.47 -17.07
C SER A 146 8.04 -20.95 -16.95
N VAL A 147 7.94 -20.40 -15.74
CA VAL A 147 8.21 -18.99 -15.43
C VAL A 147 9.65 -18.65 -15.79
N LEU A 148 10.60 -19.52 -15.44
CA LEU A 148 12.04 -19.29 -15.64
C LEU A 148 12.46 -19.15 -17.10
N SER A 149 11.68 -19.72 -18.02
CA SER A 149 11.96 -19.69 -19.46
C SER A 149 11.07 -18.73 -20.25
N THR A 150 9.91 -18.32 -19.69
CA THR A 150 8.96 -17.42 -20.36
C THR A 150 9.14 -15.97 -19.91
N LEU A 151 9.20 -15.71 -18.60
CA LEU A 151 9.25 -14.36 -18.03
C LEU A 151 10.69 -13.87 -17.92
N THR A 152 11.29 -13.51 -19.05
CA THR A 152 12.73 -13.19 -19.17
C THR A 152 13.01 -11.69 -19.27
N ARG A 153 12.03 -10.84 -18.92
CA ARG A 153 12.16 -9.38 -19.01
C ARG A 153 11.86 -8.67 -17.70
N ALA A 154 12.73 -7.74 -17.34
CA ALA A 154 12.72 -7.09 -16.04
C ALA A 154 12.93 -5.57 -16.12
N ASN A 155 12.82 -4.91 -14.97
CA ASN A 155 13.34 -3.56 -14.77
C ASN A 155 14.87 -3.53 -14.94
N PRO A 156 15.46 -2.45 -15.47
CA PRO A 156 16.91 -2.29 -15.50
C PRO A 156 17.49 -2.18 -14.07
N GLU A 157 18.78 -2.47 -13.92
CA GLU A 157 19.46 -2.36 -12.62
C GLU A 157 19.74 -0.89 -12.28
N THR A 158 20.06 -0.13 -13.32
CA THR A 158 20.15 1.32 -13.32
C THR A 158 19.61 1.83 -14.66
N PRO A 159 18.76 2.87 -14.68
CA PRO A 159 18.20 3.58 -13.52
C PRO A 159 17.11 2.78 -12.80
N VAL A 160 16.85 3.09 -11.52
CA VAL A 160 15.68 2.54 -10.81
C VAL A 160 14.43 3.21 -11.36
N LEU A 161 13.47 2.42 -11.86
CA LEU A 161 12.27 2.98 -12.49
C LEU A 161 11.21 3.44 -11.47
N HIS A 162 11.13 2.80 -10.30
CA HIS A 162 10.19 3.15 -9.24
C HIS A 162 10.72 2.73 -7.86
N ASP A 163 10.43 3.49 -6.81
CA ASP A 163 10.83 3.17 -5.42
C ASP A 163 10.29 1.82 -4.92
N LYS A 164 9.08 1.44 -5.36
CA LYS A 164 8.46 0.14 -5.11
C LYS A 164 9.26 -1.05 -5.65
N HIS A 165 10.20 -0.84 -6.59
CA HIS A 165 11.09 -1.89 -7.08
C HIS A 165 12.21 -2.22 -6.09
N LEU A 166 12.42 -1.38 -5.08
CA LEU A 166 13.51 -1.54 -4.11
C LEU A 166 13.15 -2.43 -2.93
N GLY A 167 12.01 -3.11 -2.94
CA GLY A 167 11.67 -4.07 -1.89
C GLY A 167 12.73 -5.17 -1.75
N LEU A 168 12.70 -5.88 -0.63
CA LEU A 168 13.66 -6.95 -0.33
C LEU A 168 12.97 -8.14 0.32
N LYS A 169 13.65 -9.29 0.24
CA LYS A 169 13.39 -10.46 1.06
C LYS A 169 14.64 -10.80 1.84
N SER A 170 14.48 -11.55 2.93
CA SER A 170 15.58 -11.79 3.87
C SER A 170 15.73 -13.26 4.19
N MET A 171 16.97 -13.72 4.14
CA MET A 171 17.44 -14.95 4.76
C MET A 171 18.09 -14.60 6.11
N PHE A 172 17.81 -15.34 7.17
CA PHE A 172 18.22 -14.99 8.53
C PHE A 172 18.50 -16.21 9.42
N ARG A 173 19.33 -16.02 10.44
CA ARG A 173 19.50 -16.99 11.54
C ARG A 173 18.27 -16.94 12.47
N PRO A 174 17.68 -18.07 12.87
CA PRO A 174 16.42 -18.07 13.62
C PRO A 174 16.54 -17.62 15.08
N GLY A 175 17.65 -17.91 15.77
CA GLY A 175 17.80 -17.66 17.22
C GLY A 175 17.50 -16.23 17.68
N PRO A 176 17.96 -15.18 16.99
CA PRO A 176 17.64 -13.78 17.31
C PRO A 176 16.19 -13.35 17.02
N VAL A 177 15.40 -14.12 16.29
CA VAL A 177 14.12 -13.70 15.69
C VAL A 177 12.95 -13.93 16.64
N ILE A 178 12.17 -12.88 16.89
CA ILE A 178 10.94 -12.94 17.70
C ILE A 178 9.66 -12.93 16.87
N ARG A 179 9.76 -12.55 15.59
CA ARG A 179 8.64 -12.58 14.65
C ARG A 179 9.16 -12.68 13.22
N ILE A 180 8.59 -13.59 12.44
CA ILE A 180 8.80 -13.67 11.00
C ILE A 180 7.85 -12.67 10.32
N GLY A 181 8.37 -11.88 9.38
CA GLY A 181 7.59 -10.97 8.55
C GLY A 181 7.82 -11.25 7.05
N PRO A 182 6.94 -10.76 6.18
CA PRO A 182 6.97 -11.09 4.75
C PRO A 182 8.24 -10.61 4.04
N HIS A 183 8.84 -9.52 4.49
CA HIS A 183 10.07 -8.96 3.88
C HIS A 183 11.33 -9.26 4.70
N ARG A 184 11.19 -9.34 6.03
CA ARG A 184 12.32 -9.43 6.96
C ARG A 184 11.90 -9.92 8.35
N PRO A 185 12.83 -10.48 9.13
CA PRO A 185 12.56 -10.82 10.52
C PRO A 185 12.47 -9.57 11.41
N GLN A 186 11.80 -9.73 12.55
CA GLN A 186 11.97 -8.84 13.70
C GLN A 186 12.91 -9.51 14.70
N LEU A 187 14.02 -8.86 15.00
CA LEU A 187 14.99 -9.35 15.97
C LEU A 187 14.62 -8.94 17.40
N ASN A 188 15.12 -9.68 18.38
CA ASN A 188 14.92 -9.38 19.80
C ASN A 188 15.61 -8.06 20.23
N ALA A 189 15.29 -7.60 21.44
CA ALA A 189 15.78 -6.34 21.98
C ALA A 189 17.32 -6.31 22.16
N ALA A 190 17.97 -7.44 22.41
CA ALA A 190 19.42 -7.49 22.61
C ALA A 190 20.19 -7.14 21.32
N HIS A 191 19.72 -7.66 20.18
CA HIS A 191 20.27 -7.33 18.86
C HIS A 191 19.92 -5.89 18.44
N THR A 192 18.64 -5.50 18.55
CA THR A 192 18.19 -4.16 18.09
C THR A 192 18.70 -3.00 18.94
N SER A 193 19.08 -3.23 20.20
CA SER A 193 19.70 -2.20 21.06
C SER A 193 21.23 -2.14 20.96
N GLY A 194 21.86 -3.02 20.17
CA GLY A 194 23.32 -3.11 20.04
C GLY A 194 24.02 -3.77 21.23
N LYS A 195 23.28 -4.40 22.17
CA LYS A 195 23.88 -5.18 23.26
C LYS A 195 24.61 -6.42 22.75
N VAL A 196 24.12 -6.98 21.64
CA VAL A 196 24.76 -8.06 20.89
C VAL A 196 25.12 -7.51 19.50
N PRO A 197 26.39 -7.58 19.08
CA PRO A 197 26.78 -7.23 17.72
C PRO A 197 25.90 -7.97 16.71
N THR A 198 25.34 -7.23 15.76
CA THR A 198 24.44 -7.76 14.74
C THR A 198 24.92 -7.25 13.40
N ILE A 199 25.11 -8.14 12.43
CA ILE A 199 25.47 -7.76 11.07
C ILE A 199 24.33 -8.14 10.13
N TRP A 200 23.91 -7.17 9.33
CA TRP A 200 22.89 -7.29 8.29
C TRP A 200 23.52 -6.96 6.94
N ARG A 201 23.44 -7.87 5.97
CA ARG A 201 24.03 -7.69 4.65
C ARG A 201 22.98 -7.53 3.54
N ASN A 202 23.31 -6.84 2.46
CA ASN A 202 22.49 -6.80 1.25
C ASN A 202 22.80 -7.98 0.30
N GLY A 203 22.20 -8.01 -0.90
CA GLY A 203 22.45 -9.03 -1.91
C GLY A 203 23.81 -8.93 -2.63
N ALA A 204 24.62 -7.90 -2.36
CA ALA A 204 26.02 -7.83 -2.79
C ALA A 204 26.99 -8.30 -1.68
N GLY A 205 26.48 -8.57 -0.47
CA GLY A 205 27.30 -8.90 0.69
C GLY A 205 27.77 -7.70 1.50
N ASP A 206 27.40 -6.47 1.13
CA ASP A 206 27.79 -5.26 1.87
C ASP A 206 27.04 -5.17 3.21
N ASP A 207 27.71 -4.63 4.23
CA ASP A 207 27.08 -4.32 5.51
C ASP A 207 26.11 -3.13 5.39
N VAL A 208 24.85 -3.36 5.72
CA VAL A 208 23.75 -2.39 5.69
C VAL A 208 23.02 -2.32 7.05
N THR A 209 23.68 -2.77 8.11
CA THR A 209 23.14 -2.89 9.47
C THR A 209 22.49 -1.60 9.96
N ASP A 210 23.22 -0.49 9.87
CA ASP A 210 22.77 0.83 10.37
C ASP A 210 21.41 1.23 9.80
N ARG A 211 21.11 0.80 8.57
CA ARG A 211 19.87 1.12 7.89
C ARG A 211 18.75 0.14 8.22
N LEU A 212 19.03 -1.16 8.14
CA LEU A 212 17.98 -2.18 8.16
C LEU A 212 17.70 -2.75 9.55
N LEU A 213 18.58 -2.59 10.54
CA LEU A 213 18.39 -3.18 11.87
C LEU A 213 17.06 -2.78 12.53
N LEU A 214 16.70 -1.49 12.48
CA LEU A 214 15.54 -0.98 13.21
C LEU A 214 14.23 -1.00 12.41
N LYS A 215 14.27 -0.66 11.11
CA LYS A 215 13.07 -0.51 10.26
C LYS A 215 13.40 -0.49 8.77
N GLY A 216 12.37 -0.60 7.93
CA GLY A 216 12.46 -0.53 6.47
C GLY A 216 12.10 -1.84 5.79
N TRP A 217 11.43 -1.76 4.64
CA TRP A 217 11.05 -2.90 3.80
C TRP A 217 11.71 -2.85 2.41
N SER A 218 12.50 -1.81 2.15
CA SER A 218 13.15 -1.56 0.88
C SER A 218 14.59 -1.09 1.06
N ALA A 219 15.42 -1.39 0.07
CA ALA A 219 16.73 -0.80 -0.13
C ALA A 219 16.61 0.65 -0.62
N ASN A 220 17.73 1.36 -0.63
CA ASN A 220 17.88 2.66 -1.28
C ASN A 220 19.17 2.67 -2.12
N ALA A 221 19.54 3.84 -2.68
CA ALA A 221 20.74 3.95 -3.50
C ALA A 221 22.03 3.50 -2.78
N GLN A 222 22.10 3.64 -1.45
CA GLN A 222 23.28 3.30 -0.65
C GLN A 222 23.30 1.85 -0.17
N THR A 223 22.13 1.20 -0.04
CA THR A 223 22.03 -0.17 0.50
C THR A 223 21.64 -1.20 -0.54
N ARG A 224 21.26 -0.80 -1.76
CA ARG A 224 20.97 -1.72 -2.86
C ARG A 224 22.25 -2.39 -3.33
N GLY A 225 22.15 -3.66 -3.70
CA GLY A 225 23.27 -4.45 -4.18
C GLY A 225 22.82 -5.86 -4.48
N SER A 226 23.14 -6.32 -5.70
CA SER A 226 22.65 -7.59 -6.26
C SER A 226 23.77 -8.48 -6.78
N THR A 227 25.05 -8.14 -6.53
CA THR A 227 26.20 -8.83 -7.14
C THR A 227 26.29 -10.31 -6.77
N LEU A 228 25.87 -10.72 -5.57
CA LEU A 228 25.86 -12.12 -5.15
C LEU A 228 24.49 -12.78 -5.35
N ALA A 229 23.41 -12.05 -5.07
CA ALA A 229 22.05 -12.54 -5.22
C ALA A 229 21.03 -11.41 -5.39
N GLN A 230 19.90 -11.74 -6.00
CA GLN A 230 18.71 -10.92 -6.10
C GLN A 230 17.44 -11.76 -5.91
N ILE A 231 16.31 -11.10 -5.72
CA ILE A 231 14.99 -11.76 -5.74
C ILE A 231 14.30 -11.43 -7.06
N ASN A 232 14.16 -12.41 -7.95
CA ASN A 232 13.31 -12.24 -9.13
C ASN A 232 11.85 -12.28 -8.67
N HIS A 233 11.13 -11.18 -8.84
CA HIS A 233 9.74 -11.06 -8.41
C HIS A 233 8.82 -10.89 -9.62
N TYR A 234 7.97 -11.90 -9.84
CA TYR A 234 7.08 -12.04 -10.98
C TYR A 234 5.64 -11.66 -10.61
N MET A 235 5.42 -10.45 -10.11
CA MET A 235 4.08 -10.08 -9.64
C MET A 235 3.05 -10.00 -10.77
N ILE A 236 3.47 -9.66 -11.99
CA ILE A 236 2.61 -9.62 -13.18
C ILE A 236 3.04 -10.72 -14.15
N ARG A 237 2.57 -11.96 -13.91
CA ARG A 237 2.88 -13.12 -14.76
C ARG A 237 2.17 -13.09 -16.11
N SER A 238 0.93 -12.60 -16.12
CA SER A 238 0.17 -12.28 -17.33
C SER A 238 -0.91 -11.25 -17.02
N ASN A 239 -1.45 -10.60 -18.06
CA ASN A 239 -2.57 -9.68 -17.86
C ASN A 239 -3.84 -10.42 -17.43
N ALA A 240 -4.05 -11.66 -17.87
CA ALA A 240 -5.17 -12.49 -17.44
C ALA A 240 -5.08 -12.88 -15.96
N ILE A 241 -3.90 -13.25 -15.46
CA ILE A 241 -3.70 -13.52 -14.03
C ILE A 241 -3.94 -12.24 -13.22
N PHE A 242 -3.36 -11.12 -13.65
CA PHE A 242 -3.62 -9.83 -13.00
C PHE A 242 -5.12 -9.50 -12.97
N ALA A 243 -5.83 -9.68 -14.08
CA ALA A 243 -7.26 -9.43 -14.14
C ALA A 243 -8.06 -10.38 -13.23
N LEU A 244 -7.71 -11.67 -13.18
CA LEU A 244 -8.35 -12.64 -12.28
C LEU A 244 -8.31 -12.19 -10.81
N HIS A 245 -7.16 -11.71 -10.34
CA HIS A 245 -7.02 -11.23 -8.96
C HIS A 245 -7.69 -9.87 -8.69
N ASN A 246 -8.12 -9.13 -9.72
CA ASN A 246 -8.52 -7.72 -9.58
C ASN A 246 -9.90 -7.35 -10.16
N LEU A 247 -10.52 -8.21 -10.97
CA LEU A 247 -11.84 -8.00 -11.55
C LEU A 247 -12.93 -8.82 -10.87
N ILE A 248 -12.63 -10.04 -10.46
CA ILE A 248 -13.62 -10.88 -9.77
C ILE A 248 -13.59 -10.54 -8.28
N ASP A 249 -14.75 -10.14 -7.74
CA ASP A 249 -14.96 -9.98 -6.30
C ASP A 249 -14.88 -11.35 -5.62
N ASP A 250 -13.90 -11.52 -4.73
CA ASP A 250 -13.79 -12.66 -3.81
C ASP A 250 -13.91 -14.08 -4.43
N PRO A 251 -13.09 -14.47 -5.43
CA PRO A 251 -12.89 -15.89 -5.68
C PRO A 251 -11.96 -16.51 -4.62
N LEU A 252 -11.22 -15.69 -3.85
CA LEU A 252 -9.99 -16.11 -3.20
C LEU A 252 -9.81 -15.67 -1.74
N GLY A 253 -10.81 -15.10 -1.06
CA GLY A 253 -10.79 -14.79 0.38
C GLY A 253 -9.80 -13.71 0.86
N GLY A 254 -10.00 -13.26 2.11
CA GLY A 254 -9.47 -11.99 2.63
C GLY A 254 -7.94 -11.87 2.80
N GLU A 255 -7.47 -10.64 2.50
CA GLU A 255 -6.12 -10.07 2.59
C GLU A 255 -5.19 -10.11 1.35
N GLN A 256 -5.66 -9.55 0.23
CA GLN A 256 -4.94 -8.52 -0.53
C GLN A 256 -5.92 -7.40 -0.90
N SER A 257 -5.49 -6.13 -0.86
CA SER A 257 -6.26 -5.10 -1.57
C SER A 257 -6.00 -5.30 -3.05
N PRO A 258 -7.01 -5.27 -3.93
CA PRO A 258 -6.79 -5.37 -5.36
C PRO A 258 -5.78 -4.30 -5.79
N LEU A 259 -4.79 -4.70 -6.56
CA LEU A 259 -3.82 -3.84 -7.19
C LEU A 259 -4.53 -2.98 -8.23
N SER A 260 -4.18 -1.69 -8.25
CA SER A 260 -4.70 -0.78 -9.26
C SER A 260 -3.96 -0.95 -10.59
N ILE A 261 -4.49 -0.36 -11.67
CA ILE A 261 -3.76 -0.28 -12.96
C ILE A 261 -2.46 0.51 -12.83
N ALA A 262 -2.41 1.49 -11.92
CA ALA A 262 -1.16 2.16 -11.62
C ALA A 262 -0.14 1.17 -11.03
N ASP A 263 -0.58 0.25 -10.16
CA ASP A 263 0.29 -0.82 -9.66
C ASP A 263 0.68 -1.79 -10.77
N HIS A 264 -0.24 -2.21 -11.64
CA HIS A 264 0.10 -3.01 -12.84
C HIS A 264 1.18 -2.33 -13.68
N THR A 265 1.03 -1.05 -13.98
CA THR A 265 2.00 -0.29 -14.78
C THR A 265 3.37 -0.24 -14.10
N VAL A 266 3.39 -0.07 -12.79
CA VAL A 266 4.64 -0.03 -12.01
C VAL A 266 5.31 -1.39 -11.98
N PHE A 267 4.57 -2.48 -11.82
CA PHE A 267 5.16 -3.80 -11.59
C PHE A 267 5.26 -4.68 -12.84
N ASN A 268 4.60 -4.31 -13.95
CA ASN A 268 4.76 -4.98 -15.24
C ASN A 268 5.95 -4.40 -16.03
N THR A 269 7.16 -4.85 -15.71
CA THR A 269 8.38 -4.20 -16.17
C THR A 269 9.18 -5.05 -17.17
N ASN A 270 9.19 -4.68 -18.45
CA ASN A 270 9.77 -5.49 -19.54
C ASN A 270 10.98 -4.86 -20.24
N HIS A 271 11.74 -4.01 -19.55
CA HIS A 271 12.68 -3.10 -20.19
C HIS A 271 13.97 -3.80 -20.65
N VAL A 272 14.56 -4.66 -19.82
CA VAL A 272 15.82 -5.36 -20.13
C VAL A 272 15.64 -6.87 -20.13
N ALA A 273 16.46 -7.58 -20.91
CA ALA A 273 16.52 -9.03 -20.83
C ALA A 273 17.21 -9.40 -19.51
N GLU A 274 16.63 -10.33 -18.78
CA GLU A 274 17.22 -10.85 -17.56
C GLU A 274 17.04 -12.37 -17.54
N THR A 275 18.10 -13.08 -17.91
CA THR A 275 18.09 -14.54 -18.12
C THR A 275 19.08 -15.26 -17.21
N SER A 276 19.65 -14.56 -16.21
CA SER A 276 20.63 -15.13 -15.28
C SER A 276 20.12 -16.39 -14.57
N ILE A 277 18.83 -16.40 -14.22
CA ILE A 277 18.15 -17.53 -13.56
C ILE A 277 17.99 -18.75 -14.49
N SER A 278 17.98 -18.55 -15.81
CA SER A 278 17.72 -19.61 -16.79
C SER A 278 18.80 -20.71 -16.79
N ARG A 279 19.95 -20.49 -16.14
CA ARG A 279 20.94 -21.55 -15.86
C ARG A 279 20.32 -22.76 -15.14
N TRP A 280 19.30 -22.52 -14.31
CA TRP A 280 18.60 -23.55 -13.54
C TRP A 280 17.43 -24.20 -14.30
N ALA A 281 17.01 -23.63 -15.44
CA ALA A 281 15.81 -24.10 -16.15
C ALA A 281 15.83 -25.61 -16.47
N LYS A 282 16.97 -26.15 -16.89
CA LYS A 282 17.11 -27.59 -17.16
C LYS A 282 16.99 -28.44 -15.89
N ALA A 283 17.63 -28.02 -14.79
CA ALA A 283 17.61 -28.77 -13.54
C ALA A 283 16.22 -28.72 -12.89
N THR A 284 15.58 -27.54 -12.90
CA THR A 284 14.20 -27.35 -12.47
C THR A 284 13.24 -28.22 -13.28
N ALA A 285 13.34 -28.22 -14.61
CA ALA A 285 12.49 -29.07 -15.45
C ALA A 285 12.69 -30.57 -15.17
N ALA A 286 13.93 -30.99 -14.89
CA ALA A 286 14.22 -32.38 -14.51
C ALA A 286 13.59 -32.75 -13.15
N GLU A 287 13.63 -31.84 -12.17
CA GLU A 287 13.02 -32.06 -10.85
C GLU A 287 11.48 -32.02 -10.93
N VAL A 288 10.88 -31.11 -11.70
CA VAL A 288 9.44 -31.12 -12.00
C VAL A 288 9.05 -32.46 -12.62
N LYS A 289 9.81 -32.93 -13.62
CA LYS A 289 9.55 -34.23 -14.25
C LYS A 289 9.66 -35.38 -13.26
N ARG A 290 10.60 -35.34 -12.31
CA ARG A 290 10.76 -36.36 -11.26
C ARG A 290 9.57 -36.35 -10.31
N LEU A 291 9.14 -35.19 -9.83
CA LEU A 291 7.99 -35.07 -8.93
C LEU A 291 6.70 -35.59 -9.59
N ARG A 292 6.49 -35.29 -10.88
CA ARG A 292 5.35 -35.78 -11.67
C ARG A 292 5.42 -37.27 -12.06
N GLN A 293 6.41 -38.02 -11.58
CA GLN A 293 6.36 -39.49 -11.67
C GLN A 293 5.45 -40.10 -10.61
N ASP A 294 5.11 -39.34 -9.58
CA ASP A 294 4.06 -39.67 -8.63
C ASP A 294 2.71 -39.28 -9.24
N ASP A 295 1.82 -40.27 -9.38
CA ASP A 295 0.52 -40.10 -10.04
C ASP A 295 -0.38 -39.11 -9.28
N ASP A 296 -0.27 -39.04 -7.94
CA ASP A 296 -1.07 -38.13 -7.12
C ASP A 296 -0.62 -36.67 -7.33
N ILE A 297 0.69 -36.43 -7.43
CA ILE A 297 1.25 -35.11 -7.75
C ILE A 297 0.89 -34.69 -9.17
N ASP A 298 1.05 -35.59 -10.15
CA ASP A 298 0.76 -35.28 -11.55
C ASP A 298 -0.71 -34.91 -11.74
N GLN A 299 -1.62 -35.72 -11.19
CA GLN A 299 -3.06 -35.47 -11.27
C GLN A 299 -3.44 -34.18 -10.54
N ALA A 300 -2.95 -33.95 -9.31
CA ALA A 300 -3.24 -32.72 -8.58
C ALA A 300 -2.74 -31.47 -9.33
N HIS A 301 -1.54 -31.50 -9.93
CA HIS A 301 -1.06 -30.39 -10.76
C HIS A 301 -1.99 -30.13 -11.95
N LEU A 302 -2.36 -31.18 -12.69
CA LEU A 302 -3.28 -31.06 -13.83
C LEU A 302 -4.65 -30.49 -13.42
N ASP A 303 -5.18 -30.91 -12.27
CA ASP A 303 -6.45 -30.44 -11.73
C ASP A 303 -6.38 -28.95 -11.36
N THR A 304 -5.31 -28.52 -10.67
CA THR A 304 -5.13 -27.09 -10.34
C THR A 304 -4.99 -26.23 -11.60
N VAL A 305 -4.30 -26.71 -12.64
CA VAL A 305 -4.18 -26.01 -13.92
C VAL A 305 -5.53 -25.89 -14.62
N ALA A 306 -6.33 -26.96 -14.62
CA ALA A 306 -7.66 -26.96 -15.23
C ALA A 306 -8.60 -26.00 -14.49
N GLU A 307 -8.62 -26.02 -13.16
CA GLU A 307 -9.44 -25.12 -12.36
C GLU A 307 -9.02 -23.66 -12.56
N PHE A 308 -7.72 -23.39 -12.56
CA PHE A 308 -7.20 -22.04 -12.81
C PHE A 308 -7.58 -21.52 -14.20
N GLN A 309 -7.61 -22.39 -15.22
CA GLN A 309 -8.11 -22.03 -16.56
C GLN A 309 -9.61 -21.74 -16.57
N THR A 310 -10.41 -22.48 -15.80
CA THR A 310 -11.84 -22.21 -15.62
C THR A 310 -12.06 -20.82 -15.02
N LEU A 311 -11.36 -20.49 -13.93
CA LEU A 311 -11.43 -19.18 -13.28
C LEU A 311 -11.02 -18.03 -14.22
N ILE A 312 -9.97 -18.22 -15.04
CA ILE A 312 -9.58 -17.25 -16.07
C ILE A 312 -10.69 -17.08 -17.12
N GLY A 313 -11.34 -18.16 -17.54
CA GLY A 313 -12.46 -18.13 -18.48
C GLY A 313 -13.66 -17.36 -17.93
N GLU A 314 -14.03 -17.60 -16.67
CA GLU A 314 -15.08 -16.87 -15.97
C GLU A 314 -14.77 -15.37 -15.87
N MET A 315 -13.54 -15.02 -15.50
CA MET A 315 -13.08 -13.63 -15.47
C MET A 315 -13.18 -12.97 -16.85
N GLN A 316 -12.79 -13.67 -17.91
CA GLN A 316 -12.87 -13.14 -19.27
C GLN A 316 -14.31 -12.86 -19.71
N LEU A 317 -15.27 -13.71 -19.31
CA LEU A 317 -16.69 -13.47 -19.57
C LEU A 317 -17.20 -12.23 -18.82
N GLU A 318 -16.80 -12.06 -17.56
CA GLU A 318 -17.16 -10.88 -16.76
C GLU A 318 -16.53 -9.60 -17.33
N ALA A 319 -15.24 -9.65 -17.67
CA ALA A 319 -14.52 -8.54 -18.30
C ALA A 319 -15.15 -8.15 -19.65
N ALA A 320 -15.64 -9.11 -20.43
CA ALA A 320 -16.33 -8.84 -21.68
C ALA A 320 -17.70 -8.16 -21.47
N ALA A 321 -18.37 -8.43 -20.35
CA ALA A 321 -19.65 -7.81 -19.99
C ALA A 321 -19.47 -6.37 -19.45
N ASP A 322 -18.36 -6.08 -18.77
CA ASP A 322 -18.02 -4.73 -18.28
C ASP A 322 -16.83 -4.11 -19.04
N THR A 323 -17.16 -3.43 -20.14
CA THR A 323 -16.20 -2.69 -20.96
C THR A 323 -15.77 -1.35 -20.36
N THR A 324 -16.34 -0.94 -19.23
CA THR A 324 -15.99 0.32 -18.57
C THR A 324 -14.76 0.19 -17.66
N SER A 325 -14.42 -1.05 -17.27
CA SER A 325 -13.21 -1.33 -16.50
C SER A 325 -11.96 -1.11 -17.35
N SER A 326 -11.02 -0.35 -16.79
CA SER A 326 -9.74 -0.10 -17.43
C SER A 326 -8.80 -1.33 -17.35
N ILE A 327 -9.10 -2.33 -16.51
CA ILE A 327 -8.36 -3.60 -16.44
C ILE A 327 -8.73 -4.50 -17.63
N THR A 328 -10.00 -4.50 -18.08
CA THR A 328 -10.44 -5.23 -19.28
C THR A 328 -9.59 -4.88 -20.51
N ALA A 329 -9.18 -3.61 -20.63
CA ALA A 329 -8.32 -3.16 -21.73
C ALA A 329 -6.93 -3.81 -21.78
N LEU A 330 -6.44 -4.37 -20.66
CA LEU A 330 -5.16 -5.05 -20.57
C LEU A 330 -5.19 -6.44 -21.23
N LEU A 331 -6.37 -7.05 -21.41
CA LEU A 331 -6.50 -8.41 -21.92
C LEU A 331 -6.21 -8.54 -23.44
N SER A 332 -6.04 -7.43 -24.17
CA SER A 332 -5.68 -7.47 -25.60
C SER A 332 -4.24 -7.97 -25.82
N PRO A 333 -4.03 -9.06 -26.59
CA PRO A 333 -2.70 -9.56 -26.93
C PRO A 333 -1.85 -8.54 -27.70
N GLU A 334 -2.45 -7.80 -28.63
CA GLU A 334 -1.78 -6.79 -29.44
C GLU A 334 -1.27 -5.64 -28.57
N LYS A 335 -2.12 -5.12 -27.67
CA LYS A 335 -1.72 -4.07 -26.73
C LYS A 335 -0.65 -4.55 -25.77
N THR A 336 -0.75 -5.78 -25.28
CA THR A 336 0.23 -6.35 -24.35
C THR A 336 1.62 -6.44 -25.00
N LYS A 337 1.68 -6.96 -26.24
CA LYS A 337 2.93 -6.98 -27.02
C LYS A 337 3.45 -5.58 -27.32
N ALA A 338 2.58 -4.65 -27.70
CA ALA A 338 2.96 -3.26 -27.98
C ALA A 338 3.56 -2.57 -26.74
N ILE A 339 2.96 -2.74 -25.56
CA ILE A 339 3.49 -2.21 -24.29
C ILE A 339 4.87 -2.80 -24.01
N MET A 340 5.02 -4.13 -24.07
CA MET A 340 6.30 -4.80 -23.86
C MET A 340 7.37 -4.28 -24.83
N GLN A 341 7.05 -4.19 -26.13
CA GLN A 341 7.97 -3.67 -27.15
C GLN A 341 8.36 -2.21 -26.89
N SER A 342 7.40 -1.37 -26.48
CA SER A 342 7.67 0.03 -26.15
C SER A 342 8.60 0.19 -24.94
N GLN A 343 8.46 -0.68 -23.93
CA GLN A 343 9.36 -0.71 -22.76
C GLN A 343 10.75 -1.23 -23.13
N ALA A 344 10.85 -2.22 -24.03
CA ALA A 344 12.11 -2.81 -24.44
C ALA A 344 12.95 -1.90 -25.37
N ALA A 345 12.31 -0.97 -26.08
CA ALA A 345 12.95 -0.01 -26.97
C ALA A 345 13.57 1.19 -26.23
N MET A 346 14.15 0.99 -25.02
CA MET A 346 14.70 2.06 -24.17
C MET A 346 15.49 3.11 -24.99
N PRO A 347 15.32 4.41 -24.69
CA PRO A 347 15.82 5.49 -25.54
C PRO A 347 17.35 5.41 -25.65
N ASP A 348 17.84 5.52 -26.88
CA ASP A 348 19.25 5.75 -27.18
C ASP A 348 19.78 6.86 -26.27
N THR A 349 20.82 6.57 -25.48
CA THR A 349 21.38 7.51 -24.52
C THR A 349 22.16 8.67 -25.15
N ASP A 350 22.22 8.74 -26.49
CA ASP A 350 22.99 9.77 -27.22
C ASP A 350 22.21 10.53 -28.30
N ALA A 351 20.88 10.41 -28.38
CA ALA A 351 20.10 11.20 -29.34
C ALA A 351 18.69 11.53 -28.80
N VAL A 352 18.56 12.64 -28.06
CA VAL A 352 17.25 13.28 -27.85
C VAL A 352 17.37 14.76 -28.17
N GLN A 353 17.05 15.09 -29.43
CA GLN A 353 16.57 16.42 -29.79
C GLN A 353 15.17 16.63 -29.19
N GLU A 354 14.90 17.90 -28.93
CA GLU A 354 13.73 18.45 -28.24
C GLU A 354 12.40 18.06 -28.90
N ASP A 355 11.39 17.94 -28.02
CA ASP A 355 9.96 17.78 -28.24
C ASP A 355 9.41 16.36 -28.51
N ASP A 356 8.45 15.99 -27.65
CA ASP A 356 7.59 14.79 -27.61
C ASP A 356 8.16 13.43 -27.15
N ASN A 357 8.43 13.29 -25.83
CA ASN A 357 8.51 11.97 -25.15
C ASN A 357 8.00 12.02 -23.68
N PRO A 358 7.04 11.16 -23.24
CA PRO A 358 6.48 11.15 -21.88
C PRO A 358 7.29 10.42 -20.79
N LEU A 359 8.53 10.00 -21.03
CA LEU A 359 9.36 9.32 -20.03
C LEU A 359 10.60 10.14 -19.70
N GLN A 360 10.53 10.93 -18.61
CA GLN A 360 11.71 11.58 -18.04
C GLN A 360 12.16 10.88 -16.76
N LEU A 361 13.36 10.31 -16.84
CA LEU A 361 14.19 9.79 -15.74
C LEU A 361 14.51 10.92 -14.75
N VAL A 362 14.21 10.74 -13.45
CA VAL A 362 14.73 11.63 -12.39
C VAL A 362 14.95 10.84 -11.09
N ASP A 363 16.06 11.14 -10.40
CA ASP A 363 16.41 10.66 -9.05
C ASP A 363 15.24 10.86 -8.05
N PRO A 364 14.79 9.85 -7.30
CA PRO A 364 13.68 9.95 -6.32
C PRO A 364 13.82 11.05 -5.27
N ASN A 365 15.05 11.46 -4.97
CA ASN A 365 15.32 12.58 -4.09
C ASN A 365 15.32 13.93 -4.81
N ASP A 366 15.38 13.97 -6.15
CA ASP A 366 15.35 15.19 -6.98
C ASP A 366 14.14 15.25 -7.95
N ILE A 367 13.16 14.33 -7.88
CA ILE A 367 11.95 14.42 -8.71
C ILE A 367 11.18 15.66 -8.28
N ALA A 368 11.20 16.66 -9.16
CA ALA A 368 10.36 17.84 -9.00
C ALA A 368 8.91 17.37 -8.78
N PRO A 369 8.24 17.80 -7.69
CA PRO A 369 6.87 17.42 -7.43
C PRO A 369 5.97 17.90 -8.58
N ARG A 370 4.81 17.26 -8.78
CA ARG A 370 3.95 17.56 -9.94
C ARG A 370 3.56 19.01 -10.00
N TRP A 371 3.37 19.65 -8.83
CA TRP A 371 3.11 21.07 -8.78
C TRP A 371 4.25 21.89 -9.37
N LEU A 372 5.51 21.56 -9.10
CA LEU A 372 6.66 22.27 -9.67
C LEU A 372 6.79 22.00 -11.16
N ALA A 373 6.53 20.77 -11.60
CA ALA A 373 6.46 20.43 -13.02
C ALA A 373 5.36 21.24 -13.73
N ASP A 374 4.17 21.37 -13.14
CA ASP A 374 3.07 22.14 -13.72
C ASP A 374 3.40 23.63 -13.84
N LEU A 375 4.08 24.21 -12.85
CA LEU A 375 4.54 25.61 -12.89
C LEU A 375 5.54 25.86 -14.03
N ARG A 376 6.22 24.83 -14.55
CA ARG A 376 7.25 24.96 -15.58
C ARG A 376 6.87 24.43 -16.96
N ARG A 377 6.05 23.39 -17.03
CA ARG A 377 5.88 22.57 -18.25
C ARG A 377 4.44 22.44 -18.73
N SER A 378 3.45 22.57 -17.85
CA SER A 378 2.04 22.43 -18.24
C SER A 378 1.51 23.64 -19.02
N ASP A 379 0.32 23.55 -19.61
CA ASP A 379 -0.39 24.73 -20.17
C ASP A 379 -0.81 25.74 -19.08
N HIS A 380 -0.71 25.33 -17.81
CA HIS A 380 -1.02 26.12 -16.63
C HIS A 380 0.27 26.53 -15.87
N ARG A 381 1.29 26.97 -16.62
CA ARG A 381 2.60 27.52 -16.18
C ARG A 381 2.52 28.80 -15.33
N LYS A 382 1.54 28.89 -14.42
CA LYS A 382 1.25 30.09 -13.63
C LYS A 382 1.05 29.71 -12.17
N GLY A 383 1.84 30.32 -11.31
CA GLY A 383 1.82 30.03 -9.88
C GLY A 383 3.10 30.43 -9.20
N TRP A 384 3.25 30.03 -7.95
CA TRP A 384 4.42 30.35 -7.14
C TRP A 384 4.59 29.33 -6.02
N TYR A 385 5.81 29.29 -5.47
CA TYR A 385 6.14 28.58 -4.26
C TYR A 385 6.82 29.56 -3.30
N TYR A 386 6.29 29.65 -2.09
CA TYR A 386 6.84 30.44 -1.00
C TYR A 386 7.28 29.48 0.11
N SER A 387 8.50 29.61 0.58
CA SER A 387 9.02 28.82 1.70
C SER A 387 9.47 29.74 2.82
N ASP A 388 9.17 29.33 4.04
CA ASP A 388 9.64 29.94 5.29
C ASP A 388 10.27 28.84 6.17
N GLU A 389 10.69 29.19 7.38
CA GLU A 389 11.35 28.26 8.31
C GLU A 389 10.43 27.09 8.71
N LYS A 390 9.14 27.36 8.97
CA LYS A 390 8.20 26.37 9.54
C LYS A 390 7.10 25.91 8.59
N PHE A 391 6.96 26.56 7.44
CA PHE A 391 5.90 26.28 6.48
C PHE A 391 6.34 26.58 5.06
N ALA A 392 5.57 26.06 4.11
CA ALA A 392 5.61 26.52 2.73
C ALA A 392 4.20 26.63 2.18
N ALA A 393 4.02 27.47 1.16
CA ALA A 393 2.78 27.62 0.43
C ALA A 393 3.04 27.50 -1.07
N GLN A 394 2.26 26.66 -1.71
CA GLN A 394 2.34 26.38 -3.14
C GLN A 394 1.05 26.83 -3.80
N MET A 395 1.15 27.66 -4.82
CA MET A 395 0.01 28.12 -5.60
C MET A 395 0.12 27.67 -7.05
N SER A 396 -0.91 26.97 -7.55
CA SER A 396 -1.09 26.62 -8.95
C SER A 396 -2.35 27.30 -9.50
N PHE A 397 -2.23 28.15 -10.52
CA PHE A 397 -3.37 28.77 -11.20
C PHE A 397 -3.75 27.96 -12.44
N ARG A 398 -4.99 27.47 -12.49
CA ARG A 398 -5.57 26.78 -13.66
C ARG A 398 -6.78 27.53 -14.21
N THR A 399 -7.73 27.81 -13.31
CA THR A 399 -8.99 28.49 -13.63
C THR A 399 -9.27 29.58 -12.60
N THR A 400 -10.01 30.62 -12.99
CA THR A 400 -10.52 31.66 -12.06
C THR A 400 -11.87 31.29 -11.46
N ASP A 401 -12.41 30.12 -11.77
CA ASP A 401 -13.72 29.69 -11.25
C ASP A 401 -13.60 29.14 -9.84
N THR A 402 -12.62 28.29 -9.58
CA THR A 402 -12.45 27.61 -8.29
C THR A 402 -11.01 27.71 -7.81
N LEU A 403 -10.86 28.13 -6.54
CA LEU A 403 -9.64 27.94 -5.75
C LEU A 403 -9.91 26.94 -4.63
N ILE A 404 -9.11 25.89 -4.57
CA ILE A 404 -8.98 25.04 -3.40
C ILE A 404 -7.86 25.59 -2.52
N VAL A 405 -8.09 25.70 -1.22
CA VAL A 405 -7.05 25.97 -0.23
C VAL A 405 -6.96 24.74 0.65
N SER A 406 -5.83 24.04 0.61
CA SER A 406 -5.64 22.84 1.44
C SER A 406 -4.53 22.98 2.45
N PHE A 407 -4.67 22.30 3.57
CA PHE A 407 -3.71 22.33 4.67
C PHE A 407 -3.25 20.92 5.01
N ASP A 408 -1.94 20.77 5.19
CA ASP A 408 -1.34 19.51 5.58
C ASP A 408 -1.86 18.95 6.91
N ASN A 409 -1.83 17.63 7.01
CA ASN A 409 -2.10 16.91 8.24
C ASN A 409 -0.81 16.54 8.97
N LEU A 410 -0.95 15.98 10.19
CA LEU A 410 0.18 15.65 11.05
C LEU A 410 1.13 14.58 10.47
N SER A 411 0.63 13.70 9.59
CA SER A 411 1.47 12.70 8.91
C SER A 411 2.32 13.29 7.79
N SER A 412 1.85 14.34 7.11
CA SER A 412 2.59 15.00 6.02
C SER A 412 3.83 15.76 6.50
N VAL A 413 3.83 16.24 7.75
CA VAL A 413 4.89 17.08 8.32
C VAL A 413 6.28 16.47 8.18
N LYS A 414 6.39 15.14 8.30
CA LYS A 414 7.68 14.42 8.33
C LYS A 414 8.10 13.85 6.97
N GLU A 415 7.42 14.20 5.89
CA GLU A 415 7.75 13.69 4.56
C GLU A 415 9.05 14.33 4.06
N PRO A 416 10.17 13.57 3.96
CA PRO A 416 11.47 14.14 3.61
C PRO A 416 11.68 14.27 2.09
N SER A 417 10.81 13.71 1.26
CA SER A 417 10.97 13.72 -0.19
C SER A 417 10.89 15.13 -0.78
N LEU A 418 11.82 15.50 -1.67
CA LEU A 418 11.68 16.71 -2.48
C LEU A 418 10.49 16.63 -3.44
N ALA A 419 10.02 15.42 -3.77
CA ALA A 419 8.81 15.17 -4.55
C ALA A 419 7.51 15.33 -3.74
N ARG A 420 7.57 15.89 -2.52
CA ARG A 420 6.42 16.10 -1.66
C ARG A 420 5.34 16.96 -2.34
N GLU A 421 4.15 16.37 -2.42
CA GLU A 421 2.95 17.06 -2.87
C GLU A 421 2.28 17.81 -1.71
N THR A 422 1.66 18.95 -2.02
CA THR A 422 0.67 19.53 -1.09
C THR A 422 -0.54 18.62 -0.94
N TRP A 423 -1.18 18.65 0.23
CA TRP A 423 -2.31 17.75 0.52
C TRP A 423 -3.41 17.83 -0.55
N GLY A 424 -3.69 16.70 -1.21
CA GLY A 424 -4.74 16.57 -2.23
C GLY A 424 -4.35 17.02 -3.64
N TYR A 425 -3.11 17.49 -3.88
CA TYR A 425 -2.69 18.06 -5.16
C TYR A 425 -3.07 17.24 -6.41
N PRO A 426 -2.81 15.91 -6.47
CA PRO A 426 -3.13 15.14 -7.67
C PRO A 426 -4.62 15.17 -8.05
N PHE A 427 -5.50 15.18 -7.05
CA PHE A 427 -6.94 15.22 -7.27
C PHE A 427 -7.37 16.60 -7.79
N TYR A 428 -6.99 17.68 -7.12
CA TYR A 428 -7.37 19.04 -7.55
C TYR A 428 -6.80 19.38 -8.93
N ARG A 429 -5.59 18.89 -9.22
CA ARG A 429 -4.99 18.93 -10.57
C ARG A 429 -5.87 18.24 -11.60
N SER A 430 -6.31 17.01 -11.32
CA SER A 430 -7.13 16.23 -12.26
C SER A 430 -8.50 16.86 -12.54
N GLU A 431 -9.04 17.62 -11.58
CA GLU A 431 -10.30 18.35 -11.73
C GLU A 431 -10.12 19.74 -12.39
N GLY A 432 -8.87 20.13 -12.71
CA GLY A 432 -8.57 21.42 -13.33
C GLY A 432 -8.76 22.63 -12.41
N TRP A 433 -8.80 22.45 -11.09
CA TRP A 433 -8.99 23.55 -10.14
C TRP A 433 -7.67 24.26 -9.81
N SER A 434 -7.75 25.58 -9.59
CA SER A 434 -6.63 26.31 -8.98
C SER A 434 -6.47 25.87 -7.53
N HIS A 435 -5.23 25.81 -7.06
CA HIS A 435 -4.94 25.21 -5.75
C HIS A 435 -3.84 25.99 -5.02
N LEU A 436 -4.14 26.41 -3.80
CA LEU A 436 -3.21 26.91 -2.79
C LEU A 436 -3.03 25.83 -1.72
N GLY A 437 -1.94 25.09 -1.78
CA GLY A 437 -1.60 24.10 -0.75
C GLY A 437 -0.63 24.67 0.27
N VAL A 438 -0.97 24.57 1.55
CA VAL A 438 -0.16 25.03 2.68
C VAL A 438 0.45 23.84 3.40
N MET A 439 1.77 23.73 3.30
CA MET A 439 2.57 22.71 3.97
C MET A 439 3.02 23.18 5.34
N SER A 440 3.16 22.24 6.27
CA SER A 440 3.87 22.49 7.53
C SER A 440 5.12 21.62 7.62
N PHE A 441 6.23 22.20 8.09
CA PHE A 441 7.48 21.48 8.38
C PHE A 441 7.56 21.03 9.83
N GLU A 442 6.65 21.48 10.69
CA GLU A 442 6.59 21.10 12.09
C GLU A 442 5.18 20.68 12.54
N LYS A 443 5.12 19.92 13.64
CA LYS A 443 3.86 19.55 14.29
C LYS A 443 3.32 20.69 15.17
N ASN A 444 3.37 21.91 14.62
CA ASN A 444 3.08 23.18 15.27
C ASN A 444 1.62 23.62 15.13
N TRP A 445 0.78 22.83 14.45
CA TRP A 445 -0.65 23.16 14.27
C TRP A 445 -0.87 24.47 13.54
N PHE A 446 0.02 24.84 12.63
CA PHE A 446 -0.03 26.13 11.91
C PHE A 446 -0.02 27.34 12.87
N ARG A 447 0.45 27.16 14.11
CA ARG A 447 0.65 28.22 15.09
C ARG A 447 1.97 28.92 14.82
N ASP A 448 1.97 29.81 13.83
CA ASP A 448 3.17 30.51 13.38
C ASP A 448 2.82 31.92 12.86
N GLU A 449 3.46 32.94 13.43
CA GLU A 449 3.17 34.34 13.12
C GLU A 449 3.56 34.72 11.68
N ALA A 450 4.62 34.10 11.13
CA ALA A 450 5.02 34.33 9.74
C ALA A 450 3.98 33.77 8.78
N LEU A 451 3.47 32.56 9.03
CA LEU A 451 2.34 31.99 8.28
C LEU A 451 1.08 32.88 8.35
N PHE A 452 0.73 33.37 9.54
CA PHE A 452 -0.42 34.24 9.71
C PHE A 452 -0.28 35.53 8.88
N ASN A 453 0.88 36.17 8.96
CA ASN A 453 1.17 37.38 8.19
C ASN A 453 1.15 37.11 6.68
N PHE A 454 1.68 35.96 6.26
CA PHE A 454 1.68 35.53 4.87
C PHE A 454 0.24 35.38 4.33
N LEU A 455 -0.61 34.58 5.00
CA LEU A 455 -1.99 34.34 4.54
C LEU A 455 -2.85 35.62 4.60
N GLU A 456 -2.70 36.43 5.65
CA GLU A 456 -3.36 37.74 5.73
C GLU A 456 -2.88 38.69 4.62
N GLY A 457 -1.59 38.65 4.29
CA GLY A 457 -1.00 39.39 3.18
C GLY A 457 -1.62 38.97 1.84
N GLN A 458 -1.74 37.67 1.58
CA GLN A 458 -2.41 37.15 0.39
C GLN A 458 -3.88 37.57 0.32
N ALA A 459 -4.59 37.57 1.46
CA ALA A 459 -5.96 38.05 1.54
C ALA A 459 -6.07 39.56 1.21
N LYS A 460 -5.20 40.38 1.81
CA LYS A 460 -5.13 41.83 1.56
C LYS A 460 -4.76 42.15 0.12
N ALA A 461 -3.88 41.36 -0.50
CA ALA A 461 -3.53 41.45 -1.92
C ALA A 461 -4.67 40.98 -2.86
N GLY A 462 -5.80 40.53 -2.30
CA GLY A 462 -6.99 40.16 -3.05
C GLY A 462 -6.92 38.78 -3.70
N LEU A 463 -5.99 37.89 -3.29
CA LEU A 463 -5.84 36.56 -3.90
C LEU A 463 -7.18 35.81 -3.96
N PHE A 464 -7.87 35.70 -2.82
CA PHE A 464 -9.13 34.95 -2.71
C PHE A 464 -10.27 35.58 -3.52
N LYS A 465 -10.27 36.91 -3.69
CA LYS A 465 -11.29 37.65 -4.45
C LYS A 465 -11.22 37.42 -5.95
N ARG A 466 -10.13 36.82 -6.45
CA ARG A 466 -9.93 36.52 -7.87
C ARG A 466 -10.70 35.30 -8.35
N PHE A 467 -11.29 34.53 -7.42
CA PHE A 467 -11.97 33.28 -7.73
C PHE A 467 -13.46 33.38 -7.41
N LYS A 468 -14.30 32.81 -8.28
CA LYS A 468 -15.75 32.78 -8.04
C LYS A 468 -16.10 31.95 -6.80
N ARG A 469 -15.36 30.87 -6.57
CA ARG A 469 -15.52 29.96 -5.43
C ARG A 469 -14.18 29.69 -4.77
N VAL A 470 -14.17 29.72 -3.44
CA VAL A 470 -13.02 29.32 -2.62
C VAL A 470 -13.48 28.19 -1.71
N VAL A 471 -12.78 27.07 -1.72
CA VAL A 471 -13.02 25.94 -0.81
C VAL A 471 -11.79 25.72 0.06
N MET A 472 -11.95 25.82 1.38
CA MET A 472 -10.89 25.50 2.34
C MET A 472 -11.07 24.08 2.88
N THR A 473 -10.00 23.30 2.94
CA THR A 473 -10.12 21.90 3.36
C THR A 473 -8.87 21.35 4.04
N GLY A 474 -9.06 20.37 4.90
CA GLY A 474 -8.00 19.61 5.51
C GLY A 474 -8.55 18.56 6.47
N THR A 475 -7.66 17.78 7.07
CA THR A 475 -8.01 16.78 8.08
C THR A 475 -7.22 16.97 9.36
N SER A 476 -7.86 16.79 10.51
CA SER A 476 -7.25 16.97 11.84
C SER A 476 -6.59 18.35 11.97
N MET A 477 -5.26 18.40 12.07
CA MET A 477 -4.46 19.63 12.09
C MET A 477 -4.74 20.55 10.90
N GLY A 478 -4.91 19.98 9.70
CA GLY A 478 -5.27 20.75 8.51
C GLY A 478 -6.73 21.21 8.53
N ALA A 479 -7.62 20.46 9.18
CA ALA A 479 -9.02 20.87 9.35
C ALA A 479 -9.15 22.04 10.34
N TYR A 480 -8.32 22.06 11.40
CA TYR A 480 -8.15 23.23 12.27
C TYR A 480 -7.75 24.46 11.46
N ALA A 481 -6.73 24.34 10.60
CA ALA A 481 -6.27 25.46 9.78
C ALA A 481 -7.34 25.92 8.78
N ALA A 482 -8.04 24.98 8.14
CA ALA A 482 -9.12 25.29 7.20
C ALA A 482 -10.25 26.09 7.85
N THR A 483 -10.63 25.79 9.10
CA THR A 483 -11.65 26.56 9.83
C THR A 483 -11.10 27.85 10.42
N ALA A 484 -9.87 27.85 10.95
CA ALA A 484 -9.25 29.03 11.55
C ALA A 484 -8.95 30.14 10.52
N PHE A 485 -8.57 29.78 9.29
CA PHE A 485 -8.23 30.75 8.25
C PHE A 485 -9.42 31.10 7.34
N ALA A 486 -10.60 30.51 7.55
CA ALA A 486 -11.78 30.71 6.71
C ALA A 486 -12.17 32.20 6.56
N HIS A 487 -12.05 33.02 7.61
CA HIS A 487 -12.37 34.44 7.56
C HIS A 487 -11.53 35.25 6.57
N LEU A 488 -10.37 34.75 6.14
CA LEU A 488 -9.51 35.38 5.14
C LEU A 488 -10.12 35.34 3.74
N ALA A 489 -11.05 34.41 3.48
CA ALA A 489 -11.85 34.34 2.27
C ALA A 489 -13.35 34.33 2.63
N PRO A 490 -13.95 35.50 2.94
CA PRO A 490 -15.39 35.58 3.22
C PRO A 490 -16.22 34.97 2.09
N GLY A 491 -17.22 34.16 2.44
CA GLY A 491 -18.05 33.42 1.49
C GLY A 491 -17.46 32.09 1.00
N CYS A 492 -16.29 31.66 1.50
CA CYS A 492 -15.75 30.34 1.18
C CYS A 492 -16.62 29.19 1.72
N THR A 493 -16.44 28.00 1.15
CA THR A 493 -16.96 26.75 1.72
C THR A 493 -15.82 26.03 2.45
N VAL A 494 -16.08 25.50 3.65
CA VAL A 494 -15.08 24.77 4.45
C VAL A 494 -15.47 23.30 4.53
N MET A 495 -14.53 22.41 4.19
CA MET A 495 -14.65 20.95 4.35
C MET A 495 -13.64 20.48 5.40
N ALA A 496 -14.09 20.34 6.65
CA ALA A 496 -13.25 20.05 7.81
C ALA A 496 -13.44 18.61 8.29
N PHE A 497 -12.45 17.76 8.05
CA PHE A 497 -12.49 16.34 8.41
C PHE A 497 -11.85 16.08 9.77
N SER A 498 -12.64 15.67 10.76
CA SER A 498 -12.24 15.43 12.15
C SER A 498 -11.45 16.61 12.76
N PRO A 499 -11.98 17.86 12.74
CA PRO A 499 -11.24 19.03 13.17
C PRO A 499 -11.03 19.06 14.69
N GLN A 500 -9.87 19.58 15.09
CA GLN A 500 -9.67 20.06 16.46
C GLN A 500 -9.94 21.57 16.43
N SER A 501 -10.92 22.06 17.19
CA SER A 501 -11.24 23.50 17.24
C SER A 501 -10.10 24.35 17.82
N THR A 502 -9.39 23.81 18.80
CA THR A 502 -8.21 24.41 19.45
C THR A 502 -7.48 23.31 20.23
N LEU A 503 -6.23 23.53 20.63
CA LEU A 503 -5.54 22.68 21.64
C LEU A 503 -5.14 23.45 22.90
N ASP A 504 -5.75 24.63 23.11
CA ASP A 504 -5.64 25.36 24.36
C ASP A 504 -6.18 24.51 25.52
N LYS A 505 -5.30 24.23 26.49
CA LYS A 505 -5.62 23.40 27.65
C LYS A 505 -6.76 23.96 28.51
N LYS A 506 -6.99 25.28 28.47
CA LYS A 506 -8.08 25.94 29.21
C LYS A 506 -9.43 25.74 28.54
N LEU A 507 -9.47 25.71 27.21
CA LEU A 507 -10.70 25.60 26.43
C LEU A 507 -11.11 24.14 26.18
N VAL A 508 -10.12 23.25 26.03
CA VAL A 508 -10.33 21.83 25.73
C VAL A 508 -9.58 20.91 26.71
N PRO A 509 -9.85 20.97 28.03
CA PRO A 509 -9.12 20.17 29.03
C PRO A 509 -9.22 18.65 28.80
N TRP A 510 -10.26 18.18 28.11
CA TRP A 510 -10.48 16.78 27.75
C TRP A 510 -9.53 16.26 26.65
N GLU A 511 -8.97 17.13 25.80
CA GLU A 511 -8.14 16.73 24.67
C GLU A 511 -6.71 16.40 25.12
N LYS A 512 -6.29 15.14 24.97
CA LYS A 512 -4.99 14.63 25.46
C LYS A 512 -4.08 14.06 24.37
N ARG A 513 -4.56 13.90 23.13
CA ARG A 513 -3.90 13.15 22.06
C ARG A 513 -2.73 13.88 21.41
N PHE A 514 -2.78 15.21 21.34
CA PHE A 514 -1.86 15.99 20.50
C PHE A 514 -0.84 16.78 21.31
N GLY A 515 0.12 16.08 21.92
CA GLY A 515 1.11 16.67 22.82
C GLY A 515 1.93 17.83 22.22
N SER A 516 2.36 17.74 20.96
CA SER A 516 3.11 18.83 20.30
C SER A 516 2.26 20.08 20.07
N GLY A 517 0.98 19.91 19.76
CA GLY A 517 0.03 21.02 19.58
C GLY A 517 -0.32 21.69 20.89
N ARG A 518 -0.50 20.91 21.97
CA ARG A 518 -0.73 21.44 23.32
C ARG A 518 0.46 22.22 23.91
N LYS A 519 1.64 22.16 23.28
CA LYS A 519 2.82 22.97 23.63
C LYS A 519 2.90 24.30 22.88
N GLN A 520 2.11 24.47 21.82
CA GLN A 520 2.13 25.70 21.02
C GLN A 520 1.50 26.85 21.79
N ASP A 521 1.80 28.08 21.38
CA ASP A 521 1.11 29.25 21.90
C ASP A 521 -0.29 29.36 21.28
N TRP A 522 -1.29 29.22 22.13
CA TRP A 522 -2.70 29.39 21.81
C TRP A 522 -3.21 30.76 22.27
N SER A 523 -2.34 31.74 22.52
CA SER A 523 -2.74 33.13 22.69
C SER A 523 -2.92 33.83 21.33
N GLY A 524 -3.60 34.99 21.34
CA GLY A 524 -3.69 35.85 20.16
C GLY A 524 -4.50 35.29 18.98
N ARG A 525 -4.00 35.52 17.77
CA ARG A 525 -4.69 35.25 16.50
C ARG A 525 -4.98 33.75 16.35
N TYR A 526 -6.12 33.41 15.73
CA TYR A 526 -6.49 32.05 15.34
C TYR A 526 -6.58 31.03 16.49
N ARG A 527 -6.65 31.50 17.75
CA ARG A 527 -6.65 30.64 18.95
C ARG A 527 -7.75 29.58 18.95
N ASP A 528 -8.95 29.95 18.57
CA ASP A 528 -10.13 29.09 18.60
C ASP A 528 -10.82 29.14 17.26
N ALA A 529 -10.67 28.10 16.45
CA ALA A 529 -11.10 28.10 15.05
C ALA A 529 -12.60 28.39 14.83
N PRO A 530 -13.55 27.98 15.71
CA PRO A 530 -14.96 28.37 15.59
C PRO A 530 -15.19 29.89 15.50
N ASP A 531 -14.35 30.70 16.14
CA ASP A 531 -14.48 32.17 16.11
C ASP A 531 -14.17 32.77 14.72
N TYR A 532 -13.49 32.01 13.86
CA TYR A 532 -12.95 32.48 12.57
C TYR A 532 -13.65 31.88 11.35
N CYS A 533 -14.69 31.06 11.51
CA CYS A 533 -15.43 30.48 10.38
C CYS A 533 -16.84 31.06 10.17
N SER A 534 -17.26 32.06 10.94
CA SER A 534 -18.60 32.69 10.84
C SER A 534 -18.85 33.42 9.51
N LYS A 535 -17.80 33.89 8.83
CA LYS A 535 -17.89 34.56 7.52
C LYS A 535 -17.84 33.61 6.32
N ALA A 536 -17.65 32.30 6.54
CA ALA A 536 -17.77 31.31 5.49
C ALA A 536 -19.24 31.16 5.08
N LYS A 537 -19.49 30.81 3.82
CA LYS A 537 -20.84 30.51 3.34
C LYS A 537 -21.38 29.24 3.99
N ASP A 538 -20.60 28.17 3.97
CA ASP A 538 -20.93 26.86 4.52
C ASP A 538 -19.70 26.23 5.18
N VAL A 539 -19.86 25.70 6.39
CA VAL A 539 -18.81 25.01 7.16
C VAL A 539 -19.27 23.60 7.47
N PHE A 540 -18.78 22.63 6.70
CA PHE A 540 -19.09 21.23 6.89
C PHE A 540 -18.09 20.61 7.88
N ILE A 541 -18.59 20.28 9.08
CA ILE A 541 -17.84 19.60 10.13
C ILE A 541 -18.12 18.11 10.02
N ILE A 542 -17.13 17.36 9.56
CA ILE A 542 -17.26 15.92 9.26
C ILE A 542 -16.56 15.11 10.36
N TYR A 543 -17.30 14.32 11.12
CA TYR A 543 -16.75 13.64 12.30
C TYR A 543 -17.52 12.38 12.67
N ASP A 544 -16.89 11.46 13.39
CA ASP A 544 -17.56 10.30 13.97
C ASP A 544 -18.25 10.67 15.29
N PRO A 545 -19.59 10.63 15.38
CA PRO A 545 -20.30 10.95 16.62
C PRO A 545 -20.04 9.94 17.75
N TYR A 546 -19.54 8.73 17.44
CA TYR A 546 -19.19 7.74 18.46
C TYR A 546 -17.75 7.84 18.94
N PHE A 547 -16.94 8.72 18.34
CA PHE A 547 -15.58 8.97 18.77
C PHE A 547 -15.52 10.24 19.60
N GLU A 548 -15.73 10.08 20.91
CA GLU A 548 -15.97 11.18 21.85
C GLU A 548 -14.98 12.37 21.74
N PRO A 549 -13.65 12.18 21.67
CA PRO A 549 -12.73 13.31 21.59
C PRO A 549 -12.98 14.24 20.40
N ASP A 550 -13.31 13.68 19.23
CA ASP A 550 -13.62 14.47 18.03
C ASP A 550 -15.02 15.07 18.09
N ARG A 551 -16.01 14.33 18.61
CA ARG A 551 -17.37 14.85 18.84
C ARG A 551 -17.33 16.11 19.71
N LEU A 552 -16.58 16.09 20.81
CA LEU A 552 -16.46 17.26 21.70
C LEU A 552 -15.81 18.47 21.01
N HIS A 553 -14.92 18.25 20.03
CA HIS A 553 -14.41 19.34 19.20
C HIS A 553 -15.43 19.82 18.17
N ALA A 554 -16.17 18.91 17.53
CA ALA A 554 -17.22 19.23 16.58
C ALA A 554 -18.31 20.08 17.24
N ASP A 555 -18.78 19.68 18.43
CA ASP A 555 -19.85 20.35 19.20
C ASP A 555 -19.51 21.82 19.56
N ARG A 556 -18.23 22.23 19.49
CA ARG A 556 -17.81 23.63 19.68
C ARG A 556 -18.10 24.53 18.47
N TYR A 557 -18.33 23.95 17.29
CA TYR A 557 -18.70 24.70 16.09
C TYR A 557 -20.21 24.93 16.07
N GLN A 558 -20.61 26.20 16.14
CA GLN A 558 -22.00 26.65 16.20
C GLN A 558 -22.21 27.82 15.24
N GLY A 559 -23.42 27.92 14.66
CA GLY A 559 -23.81 28.97 13.74
C GLY A 559 -24.67 28.46 12.59
N ASP A 560 -25.43 29.35 11.96
CA ASP A 560 -26.37 29.00 10.88
C ASP A 560 -25.67 28.45 9.63
N ASN A 561 -24.40 28.80 9.45
CA ASN A 561 -23.56 28.32 8.36
C ASN A 561 -22.82 27.00 8.68
N VAL A 562 -22.99 26.44 9.88
CA VAL A 562 -22.30 25.22 10.33
C VAL A 562 -23.17 23.98 10.12
N HIS A 563 -22.66 23.03 9.36
CA HIS A 563 -23.33 21.78 9.03
C HIS A 563 -22.59 20.59 9.64
N HIS A 564 -23.21 19.93 10.61
CA HIS A 564 -22.66 18.73 11.25
C HIS A 564 -22.95 17.48 10.41
N LEU A 565 -21.91 16.92 9.81
CA LEU A 565 -21.97 15.73 8.96
C LEU A 565 -21.39 14.52 9.70
N LYS A 566 -22.29 13.61 10.11
CA LYS A 566 -21.92 12.43 10.91
C LYS A 566 -21.33 11.34 10.03
N SER A 567 -20.09 10.96 10.33
CA SER A 567 -19.35 9.88 9.70
C SER A 567 -19.21 8.69 10.66
N TRP A 568 -20.35 8.04 10.96
CA TRP A 568 -20.41 6.91 11.90
C TRP A 568 -19.33 5.86 11.65
N TYR A 569 -18.62 5.48 12.71
CA TYR A 569 -17.58 4.44 12.75
C TYR A 569 -16.29 4.77 11.96
N SER A 570 -16.06 6.05 11.64
CA SER A 570 -14.83 6.50 10.99
C SER A 570 -13.70 6.86 11.97
N SER A 571 -13.98 6.90 13.28
CA SER A 571 -13.06 7.36 14.32
C SER A 571 -12.44 8.71 13.95
N HIS A 572 -11.16 8.92 14.27
CA HIS A 572 -10.42 10.14 13.91
C HIS A 572 -10.04 10.22 12.41
N LYS A 573 -10.36 9.19 11.62
CA LYS A 573 -9.84 9.01 10.26
C LYS A 573 -10.92 9.26 9.21
N SER A 574 -11.83 10.21 9.43
CA SER A 574 -12.99 10.50 8.56
C SER A 574 -12.64 10.67 7.07
N ALA A 575 -11.62 11.47 6.73
CA ALA A 575 -11.17 11.62 5.34
C ALA A 575 -10.61 10.32 4.74
N LEU A 576 -9.76 9.60 5.49
CA LEU A 576 -9.18 8.33 5.03
C LEU A 576 -10.25 7.24 4.87
N PHE A 577 -11.22 7.22 5.79
CA PHE A 577 -12.39 6.36 5.73
C PHE A 577 -13.15 6.59 4.43
N MET A 578 -13.49 7.85 4.13
CA MET A 578 -14.22 8.22 2.92
C MET A 578 -13.44 7.90 1.65
N ARG A 579 -12.11 8.01 1.69
CA ARG A 579 -11.26 7.61 0.56
C ARG A 579 -11.33 6.11 0.30
N ARG A 580 -11.28 5.29 1.36
CA ARG A 580 -11.37 3.82 1.25
C ARG A 580 -12.77 3.33 0.87
N ALA A 581 -13.79 4.13 1.15
CA ALA A 581 -15.17 3.85 0.79
C ALA A 581 -15.59 4.53 -0.54
N ASP A 582 -14.62 4.98 -1.35
CA ASP A 582 -14.79 5.65 -2.65
C ASP A 582 -15.83 6.79 -2.68
N MET A 583 -15.98 7.51 -1.58
CA MET A 583 -16.95 8.62 -1.46
C MET A 583 -16.27 9.99 -1.34
N LEU A 584 -14.98 10.03 -0.98
CA LEU A 584 -14.27 11.30 -0.74
C LEU A 584 -14.24 12.18 -2.00
N LYS A 585 -14.02 11.57 -3.17
CA LYS A 585 -13.97 12.29 -4.46
C LYS A 585 -15.29 13.03 -4.72
N GLY A 586 -16.39 12.29 -4.73
CA GLY A 586 -17.71 12.84 -4.99
C GLY A 586 -18.14 13.88 -3.93
N VAL A 587 -17.80 13.65 -2.65
CA VAL A 587 -18.07 14.61 -1.58
C VAL A 587 -17.34 15.94 -1.84
N MET A 588 -16.06 15.89 -2.22
CA MET A 588 -15.30 17.10 -2.53
C MET A 588 -15.81 17.79 -3.81
N GLN A 589 -16.17 17.03 -4.84
CA GLN A 589 -16.75 17.58 -6.07
C GLN A 589 -18.07 18.31 -5.80
N ALA A 590 -18.99 17.73 -5.02
CA ALA A 590 -20.23 18.38 -4.63
C ALA A 590 -20.01 19.65 -3.78
N ALA A 591 -19.01 19.64 -2.88
CA ALA A 591 -18.64 20.82 -2.12
C ALA A 591 -18.11 21.95 -3.01
N VAL A 592 -17.25 21.61 -3.97
CA VAL A 592 -16.70 22.59 -4.95
C VAL A 592 -17.79 23.09 -5.89
N ALA A 593 -18.71 22.22 -6.31
CA ALA A 593 -19.87 22.60 -7.11
C ALA A 593 -20.77 23.61 -6.39
N GLY A 594 -20.74 23.64 -5.06
CA GLY A 594 -21.66 24.43 -4.23
C GLY A 594 -23.00 23.73 -3.99
N GLU A 595 -23.04 22.41 -4.24
CA GLU A 595 -24.23 21.55 -4.17
C GLU A 595 -24.27 20.73 -2.87
N MET A 596 -23.18 20.74 -2.09
CA MET A 596 -23.10 19.99 -0.85
C MET A 596 -24.17 20.44 0.13
N THR A 597 -24.94 19.47 0.61
CA THR A 597 -25.93 19.64 1.69
C THR A 597 -25.84 18.43 2.60
N PRO A 598 -26.34 18.52 3.85
CA PRO A 598 -26.47 17.34 4.71
C PRO A 598 -27.24 16.20 4.02
N HIS A 599 -28.29 16.51 3.26
CA HIS A 599 -29.07 15.52 2.52
C HIS A 599 -28.22 14.77 1.48
N LEU A 600 -27.55 15.50 0.60
CA LEU A 600 -26.69 14.91 -0.43
C LEU A 600 -25.55 14.10 0.19
N TYR A 601 -24.90 14.66 1.22
CA TYR A 601 -23.87 13.96 1.96
C TYR A 601 -24.38 12.61 2.50
N TYR A 602 -25.52 12.58 3.19
CA TYR A 602 -26.04 11.33 3.74
C TYR A 602 -26.55 10.37 2.66
N GLN A 603 -26.97 10.86 1.49
CA GLN A 603 -27.25 10.01 0.33
C GLN A 603 -25.99 9.29 -0.13
N MET A 604 -24.89 10.00 -0.34
CA MET A 604 -23.59 9.40 -0.71
C MET A 604 -23.07 8.50 0.40
N PHE A 605 -23.16 8.94 1.65
CA PHE A 605 -22.64 8.21 2.81
C PHE A 605 -23.37 6.88 3.03
N ARG A 606 -24.59 6.69 2.52
CA ARG A 606 -25.36 5.43 2.66
C ARG A 606 -24.68 4.23 1.99
N SER A 607 -23.85 4.42 0.96
CA SER A 607 -23.10 3.31 0.34
C SER A 607 -22.22 2.56 1.33
N ARG A 608 -21.83 3.21 2.44
CA ARG A 608 -21.10 2.56 3.54
C ARG A 608 -21.81 1.34 4.12
N ARG A 609 -23.15 1.25 3.96
CA ARG A 609 -23.97 0.16 4.49
C ARG A 609 -23.66 -1.18 3.83
N ASP A 610 -22.90 -1.19 2.74
CA ASP A 610 -22.46 -2.41 2.07
C ASP A 610 -21.04 -2.83 2.48
N LEU A 611 -20.40 -2.05 3.37
CA LEU A 611 -19.02 -2.24 3.79
C LEU A 611 -18.95 -3.13 5.04
N PRO A 612 -18.13 -4.21 5.05
CA PRO A 612 -18.04 -5.14 6.17
C PRO A 612 -17.81 -4.48 7.54
N TRP A 613 -16.91 -3.51 7.62
CA TRP A 613 -16.60 -2.82 8.87
C TRP A 613 -17.75 -1.97 9.42
N TYR A 614 -18.66 -1.49 8.56
CA TYR A 614 -19.86 -0.81 9.00
C TYR A 614 -20.78 -1.80 9.73
N TYR A 615 -20.88 -3.05 9.25
CA TYR A 615 -21.61 -4.09 9.96
C TYR A 615 -20.97 -4.42 11.31
N HIS A 616 -19.64 -4.56 11.36
CA HIS A 616 -18.97 -4.82 12.63
C HIS A 616 -19.16 -3.68 13.63
N GLY A 617 -18.97 -2.43 13.22
CA GLY A 617 -19.16 -1.27 14.10
C GLY A 617 -20.60 -1.08 14.56
N LEU A 618 -21.58 -1.34 13.69
CA LEU A 618 -23.00 -1.30 14.05
C LEU A 618 -23.38 -2.41 15.04
N ALA A 619 -22.85 -3.62 14.83
CA ALA A 619 -23.06 -4.73 15.75
C ALA A 619 -22.41 -4.48 17.12
N ASP A 620 -21.16 -4.01 17.14
CA ASP A 620 -20.46 -3.66 18.39
C ASP A 620 -21.20 -2.59 19.17
N HIS A 621 -21.70 -1.56 18.47
CA HIS A 621 -22.51 -0.51 19.10
C HIS A 621 -23.81 -1.06 19.68
N ALA A 622 -24.53 -1.91 18.94
CA ALA A 622 -25.76 -2.53 19.43
C ALA A 622 -25.48 -3.43 20.66
N ILE A 623 -24.39 -4.19 20.66
CA ILE A 623 -23.99 -5.05 21.79
C ILE A 623 -23.63 -4.20 23.01
N GLN A 624 -22.80 -3.18 22.85
CA GLN A 624 -22.39 -2.27 23.93
C GLN A 624 -23.59 -1.50 24.53
N ALA A 625 -24.60 -1.20 23.73
CA ALA A 625 -25.86 -0.58 24.18
C ALA A 625 -26.84 -1.58 24.83
N GLY A 626 -26.46 -2.87 24.98
CA GLY A 626 -27.31 -3.90 25.56
C GLY A 626 -28.37 -4.47 24.61
N HIS A 627 -28.34 -4.10 23.33
CA HIS A 627 -29.29 -4.54 22.30
C HIS A 627 -28.81 -5.78 21.54
N THR A 628 -28.41 -6.82 22.27
CA THR A 628 -27.91 -8.09 21.69
C THR A 628 -28.91 -8.77 20.76
N GLY A 629 -30.22 -8.60 21.01
CA GLY A 629 -31.28 -9.07 20.11
C GLY A 629 -31.24 -8.42 18.72
N LEU A 630 -30.95 -7.12 18.63
CA LEU A 630 -30.80 -6.41 17.35
C LEU A 630 -29.54 -6.85 16.61
N ALA A 631 -28.43 -7.05 17.34
CA ALA A 631 -27.20 -7.60 16.76
C ALA A 631 -27.44 -9.01 16.18
N ARG A 632 -28.22 -9.85 16.86
CA ARG A 632 -28.59 -11.20 16.38
C ARG A 632 -29.50 -11.15 15.14
N LEU A 633 -30.50 -10.26 15.13
CA LEU A 633 -31.35 -10.06 13.94
C LEU A 633 -30.53 -9.58 12.74
N MET A 634 -29.58 -8.68 12.98
CA MET A 634 -28.66 -8.20 11.96
C MET A 634 -27.75 -9.31 11.43
N ALA A 635 -27.20 -10.17 12.30
CA ALA A 635 -26.44 -11.34 11.90
C ALA A 635 -27.28 -12.28 11.01
N GLY A 636 -28.51 -12.59 11.41
CA GLY A 636 -29.44 -13.41 10.61
C GLY A 636 -29.77 -12.78 9.25
N TYR A 637 -29.95 -11.47 9.17
CA TYR A 637 -30.12 -10.77 7.90
C TYR A 637 -28.88 -10.86 7.02
N LEU A 638 -27.68 -10.64 7.58
CA LEU A 638 -26.41 -10.70 6.86
C LEU A 638 -26.11 -12.10 6.33
N ALA A 639 -26.43 -13.14 7.10
CA ALA A 639 -26.33 -14.53 6.63
C ALA A 639 -27.20 -14.77 5.38
N LYS A 640 -28.45 -14.29 5.39
CA LYS A 640 -29.38 -14.39 4.24
C LYS A 640 -28.94 -13.56 3.03
N LYS A 641 -28.19 -12.49 3.25
CA LYS A 641 -27.62 -11.61 2.21
C LYS A 641 -26.29 -12.13 1.63
N GLY A 642 -25.91 -13.37 1.91
CA GLY A 642 -24.66 -13.95 1.41
C GLY A 642 -23.42 -13.54 2.19
N ARG A 643 -23.56 -13.08 3.45
CA ARG A 643 -22.44 -12.66 4.32
C ARG A 643 -22.35 -13.51 5.60
N PRO A 644 -22.28 -14.86 5.51
CA PRO A 644 -22.35 -15.76 6.66
C PRO A 644 -21.16 -15.65 7.63
N ALA A 645 -19.99 -15.21 7.15
CA ALA A 645 -18.81 -14.99 8.00
C ALA A 645 -18.99 -13.80 8.96
N ILE A 646 -19.56 -12.69 8.45
CA ILE A 646 -19.86 -11.50 9.26
C ILE A 646 -20.96 -11.82 10.27
N ALA A 647 -22.00 -12.55 9.83
CA ALA A 647 -23.07 -13.02 10.70
C ALA A 647 -22.53 -13.85 11.88
N ARG A 648 -21.70 -14.88 11.62
CA ARG A 648 -21.06 -15.69 12.67
C ARG A 648 -20.20 -14.84 13.61
N SER A 649 -19.39 -13.94 13.07
CA SER A 649 -18.58 -13.02 13.89
C SER A 649 -19.42 -12.10 14.79
N ILE A 650 -20.61 -11.69 14.36
CA ILE A 650 -21.54 -10.93 15.21
C ILE A 650 -22.14 -11.84 16.28
N GLU A 651 -22.56 -13.05 15.92
CA GLU A 651 -23.12 -14.02 16.87
C GLU A 651 -22.12 -14.44 17.96
N ASP A 652 -20.84 -14.60 17.61
CA ASP A 652 -19.79 -14.96 18.56
C ASP A 652 -19.51 -13.85 19.58
N ARG A 653 -19.75 -12.58 19.24
CA ARG A 653 -19.63 -11.43 20.17
C ARG A 653 -20.84 -11.23 21.07
N ILE A 654 -21.95 -11.92 20.78
CA ILE A 654 -23.18 -11.88 21.58
C ILE A 654 -23.17 -12.95 22.70
N LYS A 655 -22.36 -14.01 22.52
CA LYS A 655 -22.11 -15.04 23.54
C LYS A 655 -21.32 -14.43 24.69
#